data_AF-A0A3M1P0R9-F1
#
_entry.id   AF-A0A3M1P0R9-F1
#
_cell.length_a   1.000
_cell.length_b   1.000
_cell.length_c   1.000
_cell.angle_alpha   90.00
_cell.angle_beta   90.00
_cell.angle_gamma   90.00
#
_symmetry.space_group_name_H-M   'P 1'
#
loop_
_entity.id
_entity.type
_entity.pdbx_description
1 polymer ?
#
loop_
_entity_poly.entity_id
_entity_poly.type
_entity_poly.pdbx_seq_one_letter_code
_entity_poly.pdbx_strand_id
1 'polypeptide(L)'
;MEHPEWYIQLPYSPFPSYTFNGPDLSWHPDIGIYLEDHYYDRTDAAVVFKRVDKRTGEERYIYHGNDGTSMPWNDTAQLDYTREEVREAVIRTIIEVAKKAPIIRFDAAMTLTKRHFHRLWFPPPGSGGDIPSRSDYGMTREQFDRLMPKEFWREVVDRVAEEVPDTLLLAEAFWLMEGYFVRTLGMHRVYNSAFMNMLKNEENDKYLATIKKTIEFDPEILKRYVNFMNNPDEETAIHQFGDGDKYFGVCTMLVTMPGLPMFGHGQVEGFREKYGMEYRRAYWDEVPNQYLIERHEKEIFPLMKKRYLFAEVQDFQLYDFYLPDGSIDPNVFAYSNSHQGQHSLVVYHNAYRETRGNIHLSSAKAHRTDNPEEKILIRKTLAEALQLTNAPDRFCVFRDHISGLEFIYPSQKIYSEGLPLTLRAYEYHVFLDFREIQDDGSKRYHQLAETLNGQGVENVETAAKAIFYQPLHEAYSAVMDSQILQEVETFRNTLPLYSLDTVVEIAHQIENRYLLFLSSVKQFEEMDVDHAPLFNTIQNEIKPLLFFDEGWIAKTFHLMKPRFRAGFKFLSSLLKEKNWYPVLWHWVFLHDLGKLIETEEEKSTLLTLSWLEEWQMENCLKRLLNVQGVEDSQVDDTIRLLKLLIRHQYWFDPEVKRKKPYLLLKKLLQSVEFQHFLKIHEFDGILWFNKESFEKALEGLFIIRVFQIVVKAYTQVNEVREQKGPKKAGGSSKESIESDFGKKLVEVYNVIHRWKKAMIESEYQIEKLLNLLK
;
A
#
# COMPACT_ATOMS: atom_id res chain seq x y z
N MET A 1 18.43 -53.16 -15.36
CA MET A 1 19.60 -54.05 -15.27
C MET A 1 19.22 -55.41 -14.71
N GLU A 2 18.59 -55.45 -13.53
CA GLU A 2 18.13 -56.69 -12.87
C GLU A 2 16.85 -57.26 -13.52
N HIS A 3 15.94 -56.38 -13.96
CA HIS A 3 14.68 -56.74 -14.60
C HIS A 3 14.55 -56.17 -16.02
N PRO A 4 15.36 -56.63 -17.00
CA PRO A 4 15.26 -56.14 -18.38
C PRO A 4 13.88 -56.44 -19.00
N GLU A 5 13.16 -57.45 -18.53
CA GLU A 5 11.82 -57.83 -18.98
C GLU A 5 10.72 -56.82 -18.63
N TRP A 6 10.97 -55.90 -17.70
CA TRP A 6 9.99 -54.87 -17.30
C TRP A 6 9.84 -53.73 -18.30
N TYR A 7 10.74 -53.63 -19.28
CA TYR A 7 10.75 -52.55 -20.25
C TYR A 7 10.13 -52.98 -21.58
N ILE A 8 9.52 -52.02 -22.28
CA ILE A 8 9.06 -52.20 -23.65
C ILE A 8 10.29 -52.38 -24.54
N GLN A 9 10.37 -53.52 -25.22
CA GLN A 9 11.57 -53.91 -25.97
C GLN A 9 11.28 -54.85 -27.14
N LEU A 10 12.23 -54.94 -28.06
CA LEU A 10 12.23 -55.87 -29.19
C LEU A 10 13.47 -56.77 -29.18
N PRO A 11 13.37 -58.00 -29.72
CA PRO A 11 14.53 -58.87 -29.93
C PRO A 11 15.34 -58.49 -31.19
N TYR A 12 14.90 -57.49 -31.95
CA TYR A 12 15.56 -57.01 -33.17
C TYR A 12 15.48 -55.48 -33.26
N SER A 13 16.37 -54.86 -34.05
CA SER A 13 16.35 -53.42 -34.29
C SER A 13 15.06 -53.02 -35.03
N PRO A 14 14.30 -52.02 -34.54
CA PRO A 14 13.02 -51.63 -35.15
C PRO A 14 13.18 -51.06 -36.56
N PHE A 15 14.34 -50.46 -36.86
CA PHE A 15 14.65 -49.91 -38.17
C PHE A 15 15.95 -50.50 -38.71
N PRO A 16 16.00 -50.91 -40.00
CA PRO A 16 17.22 -51.43 -40.61
C PRO A 16 18.37 -50.41 -40.69
N SER A 17 18.06 -49.11 -40.66
CA SER A 17 19.04 -48.02 -40.71
C SER A 17 19.75 -47.78 -39.38
N TYR A 18 19.20 -48.27 -38.26
CA TYR A 18 19.74 -47.96 -36.93
C TYR A 18 21.08 -48.66 -36.70
N THR A 19 22.03 -47.91 -36.16
CA THR A 19 23.37 -48.40 -35.84
C THR A 19 23.74 -48.02 -34.41
N PHE A 20 24.56 -48.86 -33.75
CA PHE A 20 24.85 -48.77 -32.31
C PHE A 20 26.35 -48.96 -32.07
N ASN A 21 27.16 -48.11 -32.70
CA ASN A 21 28.63 -48.16 -32.66
C ASN A 21 29.23 -47.23 -31.60
N GLY A 22 28.40 -46.44 -30.91
CA GLY A 22 28.80 -45.59 -29.80
C GLY A 22 29.45 -46.33 -28.62
N PRO A 23 29.95 -45.57 -27.62
CA PRO A 23 30.58 -46.15 -26.43
C PRO A 23 29.58 -46.94 -25.58
N ASP A 24 30.10 -47.93 -24.83
CA ASP A 24 29.32 -48.63 -23.81
C ASP A 24 29.05 -47.70 -22.62
N LEU A 25 27.78 -47.35 -22.40
CA LEU A 25 27.32 -46.48 -21.31
C LEU A 25 27.01 -47.26 -20.03
N SER A 26 27.14 -48.58 -20.04
CA SER A 26 26.91 -49.42 -18.87
C SER A 26 28.07 -49.33 -17.88
N TRP A 27 27.72 -49.14 -16.60
CA TRP A 27 28.65 -49.28 -15.49
C TRP A 27 28.79 -50.73 -14.99
N HIS A 28 27.94 -51.64 -15.48
CA HIS A 28 27.96 -53.05 -15.09
C HIS A 28 28.85 -53.86 -16.06
N PRO A 29 29.80 -54.67 -15.56
CA PRO A 29 30.78 -55.35 -16.41
C PRO A 29 30.14 -56.31 -17.43
N ASP A 30 29.09 -57.02 -17.02
CA ASP A 30 28.43 -58.05 -17.83
C ASP A 30 27.37 -57.53 -18.81
N ILE A 31 26.98 -56.27 -18.74
CA ILE A 31 25.91 -55.71 -19.58
C ILE A 31 26.50 -54.57 -20.40
N GLY A 32 26.25 -54.54 -21.70
CA GLY A 32 26.53 -53.39 -22.56
C GLY A 32 25.26 -52.57 -22.83
N ILE A 33 25.38 -51.25 -22.81
CA ILE A 33 24.32 -50.30 -23.19
C ILE A 33 24.87 -49.37 -24.26
N TYR A 34 24.24 -49.35 -25.42
CA TYR A 34 24.66 -48.56 -26.57
C TYR A 34 23.49 -47.74 -27.09
N LEU A 35 23.66 -46.43 -27.19
CA LEU A 35 22.69 -45.56 -27.86
C LEU A 35 22.78 -45.71 -29.38
N GLU A 36 21.70 -45.36 -30.06
CA GLU A 36 21.66 -45.29 -31.52
C GLU A 36 22.52 -44.10 -32.02
N ASP A 37 23.26 -44.30 -33.10
CA ASP A 37 24.33 -43.38 -33.54
C ASP A 37 23.79 -42.01 -34.03
N HIS A 38 22.60 -41.97 -34.65
CA HIS A 38 21.95 -40.73 -35.12
C HIS A 38 21.27 -39.95 -33.99
N TYR A 39 21.34 -40.43 -32.75
CA TYR A 39 20.88 -39.66 -31.61
C TYR A 39 21.65 -38.34 -31.44
N TYR A 40 22.98 -38.37 -31.55
CA TYR A 40 23.82 -37.20 -31.29
C TYR A 40 23.75 -36.13 -32.38
N ASP A 41 23.55 -36.54 -33.64
CA ASP A 41 23.41 -35.64 -34.77
C ASP A 41 21.96 -35.19 -35.03
N ARG A 42 21.00 -35.79 -34.31
CA ARG A 42 19.55 -35.53 -34.38
C ARG A 42 18.97 -35.70 -35.79
N THR A 43 19.56 -36.58 -36.60
CA THR A 43 19.09 -36.85 -37.97
C THR A 43 17.99 -37.91 -38.05
N ASP A 44 17.78 -38.70 -36.98
CA ASP A 44 16.68 -39.64 -36.79
C ASP A 44 16.18 -39.59 -35.33
N ALA A 45 14.98 -40.11 -35.07
CA ALA A 45 14.35 -40.10 -33.75
C ALA A 45 14.98 -41.08 -32.74
N ALA A 46 15.84 -42.03 -33.18
CA ALA A 46 16.59 -42.94 -32.31
C ALA A 46 15.73 -43.57 -31.19
N VAL A 47 14.64 -44.26 -31.55
CA VAL A 47 13.57 -44.64 -30.59
C VAL A 47 13.93 -45.72 -29.57
N VAL A 48 15.07 -46.38 -29.73
CA VAL A 48 15.54 -47.46 -28.86
C VAL A 48 17.03 -47.32 -28.57
N PHE A 49 17.48 -47.90 -27.46
CA PHE A 49 18.89 -48.22 -27.21
C PHE A 49 19.10 -49.74 -27.20
N LYS A 50 20.31 -50.17 -27.54
CA LYS A 50 20.70 -51.59 -27.54
C LYS A 50 21.26 -51.98 -26.18
N ARG A 51 20.67 -53.00 -25.56
CA ARG A 51 21.20 -53.74 -24.42
C ARG A 51 21.80 -55.06 -24.89
N VAL A 52 23.03 -55.34 -24.49
CA VAL A 52 23.70 -56.62 -24.75
C VAL A 52 24.03 -57.30 -23.42
N ASP A 53 23.55 -58.51 -23.20
CA ASP A 53 24.08 -59.34 -22.10
C ASP A 53 25.36 -60.03 -22.58
N LYS A 54 26.52 -59.59 -22.10
CA LYS A 54 27.84 -60.08 -22.54
C LYS A 54 28.10 -61.52 -22.13
N ARG A 55 27.34 -62.06 -21.17
CA ARG A 55 27.45 -63.45 -20.73
C ARG A 55 26.79 -64.41 -21.72
N THR A 56 25.67 -64.00 -22.31
CA THR A 56 24.86 -64.85 -23.21
C THR A 56 24.97 -64.43 -24.68
N GLY A 57 25.45 -63.23 -24.95
CA GLY A 57 25.41 -62.59 -26.28
C GLY A 57 24.02 -62.09 -26.68
N GLU A 58 23.05 -62.09 -25.76
CA GLU A 58 21.68 -61.69 -26.06
C GLU A 58 21.57 -60.17 -26.29
N GLU A 59 21.00 -59.80 -27.43
CA GLU A 59 20.67 -58.42 -27.76
C GLU A 59 19.18 -58.13 -27.54
N ARG A 60 18.89 -56.97 -26.97
CA ARG A 60 17.55 -56.40 -26.82
C ARG A 60 17.57 -54.92 -27.15
N TYR A 61 16.52 -54.46 -27.79
CA TYR A 61 16.35 -53.08 -28.21
C TYR A 61 15.23 -52.47 -27.37
N ILE A 62 15.61 -51.68 -26.36
CA ILE A 62 14.70 -51.14 -25.35
C ILE A 62 14.28 -49.74 -25.76
N TYR A 63 12.98 -49.47 -25.70
CA TYR A 63 12.45 -48.16 -26.05
C TYR A 63 12.80 -47.10 -25.00
N HIS A 64 13.16 -45.92 -25.50
CA HIS A 64 13.23 -44.71 -24.70
C HIS A 64 11.81 -44.23 -24.34
N GLY A 65 11.65 -43.51 -23.22
CA GLY A 65 10.39 -42.86 -22.90
C GLY A 65 10.03 -41.81 -23.97
N ASN A 66 8.75 -41.70 -24.29
CA ASN A 66 8.26 -40.83 -25.35
C ASN A 66 6.82 -40.39 -25.07
N ASP A 67 6.48 -39.13 -25.38
CA ASP A 67 5.15 -38.53 -25.24
C ASP A 67 4.34 -38.48 -26.55
N GLY A 68 4.98 -38.83 -27.67
CA GLY A 68 4.44 -38.86 -29.02
C GLY A 68 4.48 -37.53 -29.77
N THR A 69 5.22 -36.52 -29.29
CA THR A 69 5.26 -35.19 -29.93
C THR A 69 6.64 -34.79 -30.47
N SER A 70 7.72 -35.26 -29.83
CA SER A 70 9.09 -34.86 -30.16
C SER A 70 10.05 -36.06 -30.16
N MET A 71 11.36 -35.80 -30.10
CA MET A 71 12.34 -36.87 -29.94
C MET A 71 12.18 -37.53 -28.56
N PRO A 72 12.30 -38.87 -28.47
CA PRO A 72 12.24 -39.58 -27.21
C PRO A 72 13.37 -39.17 -26.24
N TRP A 73 13.12 -39.32 -24.93
CA TRP A 73 14.08 -39.01 -23.89
C TRP A 73 15.15 -40.09 -23.77
N ASN A 74 16.37 -39.76 -24.19
CA ASN A 74 17.49 -40.69 -24.32
C ASN A 74 18.09 -41.18 -22.99
N ASP A 75 17.76 -40.51 -21.89
CA ASP A 75 18.15 -40.85 -20.53
C ASP A 75 17.10 -41.72 -19.81
N THR A 76 16.02 -42.08 -20.50
CA THR A 76 14.94 -42.91 -19.96
C THR A 76 14.81 -44.25 -20.69
N ALA A 77 14.25 -45.23 -19.99
CA ALA A 77 13.83 -46.51 -20.54
C ALA A 77 12.35 -46.74 -20.21
N GLN A 78 11.53 -47.03 -21.21
CA GLN A 78 10.08 -47.11 -21.05
C GLN A 78 9.67 -48.41 -20.35
N LEU A 79 9.09 -48.27 -19.15
CA LEU A 79 8.46 -49.39 -18.43
C LEU A 79 7.18 -49.85 -19.13
N ASP A 80 6.93 -51.16 -19.11
CA ASP A 80 5.73 -51.79 -19.63
C ASP A 80 4.64 -51.86 -18.56
N TYR A 81 3.79 -50.83 -18.53
CA TYR A 81 2.64 -50.75 -17.61
C TYR A 81 1.52 -51.74 -17.93
N THR A 82 1.62 -52.58 -18.98
CA THR A 82 0.67 -53.69 -19.17
C THR A 82 0.92 -54.82 -18.18
N ARG A 83 2.13 -54.91 -17.60
CA ARG A 83 2.50 -55.91 -16.59
C ARG A 83 2.10 -55.44 -15.18
N GLU A 84 1.35 -56.26 -14.46
CA GLU A 84 0.87 -55.94 -13.10
C GLU A 84 2.02 -55.75 -12.09
N GLU A 85 3.03 -56.63 -12.14
CA GLU A 85 4.22 -56.55 -11.29
C GLU A 85 5.00 -55.24 -11.45
N VAL A 86 5.05 -54.69 -12.68
CA VAL A 86 5.70 -53.40 -12.95
C VAL A 86 4.90 -52.26 -12.32
N ARG A 87 3.57 -52.28 -12.48
CA ARG A 87 2.69 -51.26 -11.86
C ARG A 87 2.82 -51.28 -10.34
N GLU A 88 2.81 -52.47 -9.71
CA GLU A 88 2.96 -52.59 -8.25
C GLU A 88 4.35 -52.12 -7.78
N ALA A 89 5.42 -52.46 -8.50
CA ALA A 89 6.76 -51.99 -8.16
C ALA A 89 6.88 -50.45 -8.19
N VAL A 90 6.28 -49.81 -9.21
CA VAL A 90 6.25 -48.34 -9.30
C VAL A 90 5.40 -47.75 -8.17
N ILE A 91 4.21 -48.30 -7.88
CA ILE A 91 3.35 -47.83 -6.77
C ILE A 91 4.10 -47.92 -5.43
N ARG A 92 4.77 -49.04 -5.15
CA ARG A 92 5.57 -49.21 -3.93
C ARG A 92 6.70 -48.19 -3.85
N THR A 93 7.39 -47.94 -4.95
CA THR A 93 8.42 -46.91 -5.03
C THR A 93 7.86 -45.52 -4.71
N ILE A 94 6.70 -45.17 -5.28
CA ILE A 94 6.01 -43.90 -4.99
C ILE A 94 5.68 -43.79 -3.50
N ILE A 95 5.16 -44.85 -2.88
CA ILE A 95 4.84 -44.89 -1.44
C ILE A 95 6.11 -44.74 -0.58
N GLU A 96 7.21 -45.38 -0.96
CA GLU A 96 8.49 -45.24 -0.27
C GLU A 96 9.06 -43.82 -0.37
N VAL A 97 8.90 -43.16 -1.52
CA VAL A 97 9.23 -41.75 -1.70
C VAL A 97 8.30 -40.87 -0.84
N ALA A 98 7.01 -41.14 -0.83
CA ALA A 98 6.01 -40.40 -0.05
C ALA A 98 6.30 -40.41 1.45
N LYS A 99 6.81 -41.53 1.98
CA LYS A 99 7.27 -41.64 3.37
C LYS A 99 8.46 -40.73 3.71
N LYS A 100 9.20 -40.25 2.70
CA LYS A 100 10.37 -39.37 2.87
C LYS A 100 10.05 -37.92 2.48
N ALA A 101 9.19 -37.72 1.48
CA ALA A 101 8.79 -36.42 0.96
C ALA A 101 7.26 -36.41 0.74
N PRO A 102 6.48 -35.74 1.61
CA PRO A 102 5.02 -35.76 1.56
C PRO A 102 4.43 -34.90 0.43
N ILE A 103 5.25 -34.28 -0.41
CA ILE A 103 4.82 -33.53 -1.58
C ILE A 103 5.53 -34.12 -2.78
N ILE A 104 4.76 -34.70 -3.70
CA ILE A 104 5.29 -35.36 -4.90
C ILE A 104 4.69 -34.69 -6.14
N ARG A 105 5.57 -34.21 -7.02
CA ARG A 105 5.22 -33.85 -8.39
C ARG A 105 5.52 -35.04 -9.31
N PHE A 106 4.52 -35.46 -10.07
CA PHE A 106 4.69 -36.42 -11.15
C PHE A 106 4.94 -35.69 -12.46
N ASP A 107 6.12 -35.92 -13.02
CA ASP A 107 6.54 -35.47 -14.35
C ASP A 107 5.77 -36.22 -15.44
N ALA A 108 5.41 -35.50 -16.52
CA ALA A 108 4.75 -36.06 -17.70
C ALA A 108 3.59 -37.04 -17.37
N ALA A 109 2.80 -36.74 -16.34
CA ALA A 109 1.85 -37.69 -15.75
C ALA A 109 0.78 -38.14 -16.77
N MET A 110 0.47 -37.29 -17.76
CA MET A 110 -0.48 -37.61 -18.83
C MET A 110 -0.10 -38.86 -19.64
N THR A 111 1.20 -39.15 -19.80
CA THR A 111 1.71 -40.27 -20.60
C THR A 111 1.31 -41.64 -20.04
N LEU A 112 1.11 -41.73 -18.72
CA LEU A 112 0.75 -42.96 -18.01
C LEU A 112 -0.76 -43.16 -17.83
N THR A 113 -1.58 -42.23 -18.33
CA THR A 113 -3.03 -42.47 -18.40
C THR A 113 -3.30 -43.60 -19.38
N LYS A 114 -4.27 -44.47 -19.07
CA LYS A 114 -4.55 -45.67 -19.85
C LYS A 114 -4.77 -45.39 -21.35
N ARG A 115 -5.51 -44.31 -21.65
CA ARG A 115 -5.76 -43.86 -23.03
C ARG A 115 -4.48 -43.48 -23.77
N HIS A 116 -3.60 -42.70 -23.14
CA HIS A 116 -2.37 -42.24 -23.80
C HIS A 116 -1.34 -43.37 -23.89
N PHE A 117 -1.23 -44.19 -22.84
CA PHE A 117 -0.36 -45.36 -22.86
C PHE A 117 -0.76 -46.35 -23.97
N HIS A 118 -2.07 -46.61 -24.13
CA HIS A 118 -2.61 -47.41 -25.23
C HIS A 118 -2.27 -46.82 -26.59
N ARG A 119 -2.55 -45.52 -26.78
CA ARG A 119 -2.26 -44.80 -28.04
C ARG A 119 -0.78 -44.84 -28.43
N LEU A 120 0.13 -44.63 -27.47
CA LEU A 120 1.56 -44.51 -27.74
C LEU A 120 2.22 -45.88 -27.97
N TRP A 121 1.98 -46.83 -27.07
CA TRP A 121 2.78 -48.05 -27.00
C TRP A 121 2.12 -49.27 -27.64
N PHE A 122 0.79 -49.26 -27.75
CA PHE A 122 -0.02 -50.36 -28.27
C PHE A 122 -1.18 -49.84 -29.15
N PRO A 123 -0.91 -48.94 -30.12
CA PRO A 123 -1.94 -48.18 -30.84
C PRO A 123 -3.02 -49.09 -31.45
N PRO A 124 -4.30 -48.68 -31.50
CA PRO A 124 -5.32 -49.47 -32.17
C PRO A 124 -4.93 -49.84 -33.61
N PRO A 125 -5.13 -51.10 -34.06
CA PRO A 125 -4.79 -51.50 -35.42
C PRO A 125 -5.41 -50.58 -36.47
N GLY A 126 -4.60 -50.10 -37.42
CA GLY A 126 -5.02 -49.18 -38.49
C GLY A 126 -5.04 -47.69 -38.13
N SER A 127 -4.63 -47.30 -36.92
CA SER A 127 -4.58 -45.89 -36.49
C SER A 127 -3.28 -45.16 -36.83
N GLY A 128 -2.27 -45.85 -37.39
CA GLY A 128 -0.99 -45.26 -37.79
C GLY A 128 0.05 -45.17 -36.66
N GLY A 129 -0.38 -45.00 -35.41
CA GLY A 129 0.47 -44.95 -34.20
C GLY A 129 1.39 -43.73 -34.13
N ASP A 130 1.57 -43.13 -32.95
CA ASP A 130 2.47 -41.97 -32.81
C ASP A 130 3.96 -42.37 -32.84
N ILE A 131 4.25 -43.62 -32.47
CA ILE A 131 5.59 -44.23 -32.56
C ILE A 131 5.53 -45.27 -33.68
N PRO A 132 6.05 -44.99 -34.89
CA PRO A 132 5.83 -45.85 -36.06
C PRO A 132 6.20 -47.33 -35.85
N SER A 133 7.30 -47.60 -35.16
CA SER A 133 7.76 -48.97 -34.88
C SER A 133 6.90 -49.73 -33.86
N ARG A 134 5.91 -49.07 -33.22
CA ARG A 134 4.94 -49.68 -32.31
C ARG A 134 3.63 -50.07 -33.00
N SER A 135 3.39 -49.61 -34.23
CA SER A 135 2.15 -49.89 -34.95
C SER A 135 1.91 -51.37 -35.24
N ASP A 136 2.99 -52.16 -35.40
CA ASP A 136 2.93 -53.62 -35.57
C ASP A 136 2.52 -54.37 -34.29
N TYR A 137 2.56 -53.70 -33.14
CA TYR A 137 2.22 -54.24 -31.82
C TYR A 137 0.87 -53.71 -31.31
N GLY A 138 0.05 -53.19 -32.22
CA GLY A 138 -1.24 -52.60 -31.89
C GLY A 138 -2.22 -53.58 -31.23
N MET A 139 -2.98 -53.08 -30.25
CA MET A 139 -3.99 -53.86 -29.54
C MET A 139 -5.37 -53.24 -29.70
N THR A 140 -6.43 -54.05 -29.79
CA THR A 140 -7.79 -53.52 -29.64
C THR A 140 -7.99 -53.01 -28.21
N ARG A 141 -8.98 -52.14 -28.01
CA ARG A 141 -9.27 -51.59 -26.69
C ARG A 141 -9.62 -52.68 -25.68
N GLU A 142 -10.37 -53.70 -26.09
CA GLU A 142 -10.75 -54.82 -25.23
C GLU A 142 -9.54 -55.68 -24.83
N GLN A 143 -8.57 -55.85 -25.73
CA GLN A 143 -7.33 -56.58 -25.43
C GLN A 143 -6.47 -55.80 -24.43
N PHE A 144 -6.29 -54.50 -24.67
CA PHE A 144 -5.52 -53.64 -23.78
C PHE A 144 -6.18 -53.51 -22.40
N ASP A 145 -7.52 -53.36 -22.36
CA ASP A 145 -8.29 -53.27 -21.11
C ASP A 145 -8.18 -54.53 -20.25
N ARG A 146 -7.92 -55.72 -20.84
CA ARG A 146 -7.65 -56.94 -20.06
C ARG A 146 -6.29 -56.92 -19.37
N LEU A 147 -5.28 -56.31 -19.98
CA LEU A 147 -3.92 -56.22 -19.43
C LEU A 147 -3.78 -55.08 -18.42
N MET A 148 -4.48 -53.97 -18.67
CA MET A 148 -4.51 -52.80 -17.81
C MET A 148 -5.96 -52.46 -17.45
N PRO A 149 -6.60 -53.20 -16.52
CA PRO A 149 -8.03 -53.04 -16.22
C PRO A 149 -8.37 -51.71 -15.54
N LYS A 150 -7.46 -51.18 -14.71
CA LYS A 150 -7.65 -49.95 -13.94
C LYS A 150 -6.75 -48.83 -14.46
N GLU A 151 -7.11 -47.59 -14.15
CA GLU A 151 -6.25 -46.44 -14.36
C GLU A 151 -5.12 -46.44 -13.33
N PHE A 152 -3.87 -46.44 -13.78
CA PHE A 152 -2.69 -46.48 -12.92
C PHE A 152 -2.72 -45.37 -11.85
N TRP A 153 -3.01 -44.13 -12.25
CA TRP A 153 -3.06 -43.01 -11.32
C TRP A 153 -4.20 -43.11 -10.30
N ARG A 154 -5.31 -43.76 -10.65
CA ARG A 154 -6.38 -44.01 -9.68
C ARG A 154 -5.91 -44.96 -8.60
N GLU A 155 -5.20 -46.03 -8.99
CA GLU A 155 -4.60 -46.97 -8.06
C GLU A 155 -3.56 -46.29 -7.17
N VAL A 156 -2.70 -45.42 -7.71
CA VAL A 156 -1.75 -44.62 -6.93
C VAL A 156 -2.47 -43.75 -5.90
N VAL A 157 -3.50 -43.02 -6.30
CA VAL A 157 -4.26 -42.13 -5.40
C VAL A 157 -4.92 -42.93 -4.26
N ASP A 158 -5.57 -44.05 -4.59
CA ASP A 158 -6.24 -44.90 -3.60
C ASP A 158 -5.22 -45.47 -2.59
N ARG A 159 -4.08 -45.97 -3.08
CA ARG A 159 -3.02 -46.53 -2.25
C ARG A 159 -2.32 -45.49 -1.39
N VAL A 160 -2.11 -44.28 -1.90
CA VAL A 160 -1.56 -43.16 -1.14
C VAL A 160 -2.51 -42.73 -0.02
N ALA A 161 -3.82 -42.65 -0.30
CA ALA A 161 -4.82 -42.31 0.71
C ALA A 161 -4.89 -43.34 1.85
N GLU A 162 -4.65 -44.62 1.55
CA GLU A 162 -4.65 -45.69 2.54
C GLU A 162 -3.32 -45.81 3.31
N GLU A 163 -2.18 -45.79 2.62
CA GLU A 163 -0.88 -46.12 3.20
C GLU A 163 -0.08 -44.90 3.71
N VAL A 164 -0.30 -43.72 3.12
CA VAL A 164 0.45 -42.48 3.40
C VAL A 164 -0.46 -41.23 3.23
N PRO A 165 -1.55 -41.11 4.02
CA PRO A 165 -2.64 -40.15 3.80
C PRO A 165 -2.22 -38.67 3.82
N ASP A 166 -1.11 -38.33 4.46
CA ASP A 166 -0.60 -36.95 4.55
C ASP A 166 0.16 -36.50 3.27
N THR A 167 0.14 -37.31 2.20
CA THR A 167 0.88 -37.02 0.96
C THR A 167 0.05 -36.18 -0.01
N LEU A 168 0.61 -35.03 -0.42
CA LEU A 168 0.11 -34.20 -1.50
C LEU A 168 0.68 -34.65 -2.85
N LEU A 169 -0.21 -34.92 -3.81
CA LEU A 169 0.14 -35.37 -5.16
C LEU A 169 -0.17 -34.29 -6.19
N LEU A 170 0.85 -33.87 -6.94
CA LEU A 170 0.76 -32.89 -8.01
C LEU A 170 1.02 -33.60 -9.34
N ALA A 171 0.12 -33.46 -10.30
CA ALA A 171 0.33 -33.97 -11.65
C ALA A 171 0.67 -32.82 -12.61
N GLU A 172 1.76 -32.99 -13.35
CA GLU A 172 1.93 -32.30 -14.61
C GLU A 172 1.10 -33.01 -15.67
N ALA A 173 0.01 -32.38 -16.08
CA ALA A 173 -0.85 -32.85 -17.16
C ALA A 173 -1.09 -31.71 -18.15
N PHE A 174 -0.91 -31.99 -19.44
CA PHE A 174 -1.21 -31.07 -20.53
C PHE A 174 -2.41 -31.55 -21.34
N TRP A 175 -2.74 -30.85 -22.43
CA TRP A 175 -3.77 -31.22 -23.42
C TRP A 175 -5.21 -31.21 -22.90
N LEU A 176 -5.56 -30.24 -22.05
CA LEU A 176 -6.92 -30.07 -21.50
C LEU A 176 -7.41 -31.27 -20.66
N MET A 177 -6.48 -32.03 -20.08
CA MET A 177 -6.75 -33.21 -19.24
C MET A 177 -6.91 -32.89 -17.75
N GLU A 178 -6.78 -31.63 -17.33
CA GLU A 178 -6.82 -31.20 -15.94
C GLU A 178 -8.10 -31.69 -15.24
N GLY A 179 -9.24 -31.50 -15.92
CA GLY A 179 -10.53 -31.97 -15.43
C GLY A 179 -10.63 -33.49 -15.31
N TYR A 180 -9.89 -34.27 -16.10
CA TYR A 180 -9.87 -35.73 -16.00
C TYR A 180 -9.02 -36.20 -14.82
N PHE A 181 -7.83 -35.60 -14.64
CA PHE A 181 -6.95 -35.88 -13.49
C PHE A 181 -7.62 -35.53 -12.16
N VAL A 182 -8.30 -34.40 -12.09
CA VAL A 182 -8.99 -33.97 -10.88
C VAL A 182 -10.25 -34.79 -10.62
N ARG A 183 -11.16 -34.89 -11.59
CA ARG A 183 -12.51 -35.43 -11.35
C ARG A 183 -12.53 -36.95 -11.37
N THR A 184 -11.80 -37.57 -12.29
CA THR A 184 -11.86 -39.02 -12.52
C THR A 184 -10.75 -39.75 -11.78
N LEU A 185 -9.51 -39.26 -11.89
CA LEU A 185 -8.36 -39.93 -11.26
C LEU A 185 -8.24 -39.58 -9.76
N GLY A 186 -8.76 -38.42 -9.35
CA GLY A 186 -8.74 -38.00 -7.94
C GLY A 186 -7.43 -37.34 -7.51
N MET A 187 -6.61 -36.88 -8.46
CA MET A 187 -5.35 -36.20 -8.18
C MET A 187 -5.61 -34.95 -7.30
N HIS A 188 -4.73 -34.72 -6.32
CA HIS A 188 -4.90 -33.62 -5.37
C HIS A 188 -4.70 -32.26 -6.02
N ARG A 189 -3.70 -32.14 -6.90
CA ARG A 189 -3.37 -30.93 -7.65
C ARG A 189 -2.96 -31.24 -9.08
N VAL A 190 -3.28 -30.35 -10.01
CA VAL A 190 -2.90 -30.50 -11.43
C VAL A 190 -2.47 -29.16 -12.02
N TYR A 191 -1.46 -29.20 -12.88
CA TYR A 191 -1.00 -28.02 -13.62
C TYR A 191 -2.11 -27.43 -14.48
N ASN A 192 -2.27 -26.11 -14.44
CA ASN A 192 -3.23 -25.38 -15.25
C ASN A 192 -2.49 -24.54 -16.31
N SER A 193 -2.07 -25.21 -17.38
CA SER A 193 -1.38 -24.57 -18.51
C SER A 193 -2.24 -23.52 -19.22
N ALA A 194 -3.58 -23.63 -19.13
CA ALA A 194 -4.49 -22.64 -19.70
C ALA A 194 -4.33 -21.26 -19.05
N PHE A 195 -3.99 -21.18 -17.76
CA PHE A 195 -3.69 -19.91 -17.08
C PHE A 195 -2.57 -19.16 -17.81
N MET A 196 -1.42 -19.80 -18.01
CA MET A 196 -0.27 -19.19 -18.65
C MET A 196 -0.55 -18.87 -20.12
N ASN A 197 -0.96 -19.89 -20.89
CA ASN A 197 -1.06 -19.78 -22.35
C ASN A 197 -2.14 -18.79 -22.79
N MET A 198 -3.33 -18.83 -22.18
CA MET A 198 -4.42 -17.95 -22.59
C MET A 198 -4.18 -16.51 -22.14
N LEU A 199 -3.64 -16.27 -20.95
CA LEU A 199 -3.35 -14.90 -20.48
C LEU A 199 -2.19 -14.26 -21.25
N LYS A 200 -1.16 -15.04 -21.58
CA LYS A 200 -0.05 -14.60 -22.45
C LYS A 200 -0.57 -14.15 -23.82
N ASN A 201 -1.36 -15.00 -24.47
CA ASN A 201 -1.88 -14.79 -25.81
C ASN A 201 -3.12 -13.89 -25.86
N GLU A 202 -3.58 -13.35 -24.72
CA GLU A 202 -4.79 -12.54 -24.59
C GLU A 202 -6.06 -13.25 -25.10
N GLU A 203 -6.09 -14.58 -25.01
CA GLU A 203 -7.29 -15.40 -25.24
C GLU A 203 -8.23 -15.37 -24.01
N ASN A 204 -8.53 -14.14 -23.56
CA ASN A 204 -9.20 -13.87 -22.29
C ASN A 204 -10.60 -14.45 -22.24
N ASP A 205 -11.31 -14.44 -23.37
CA ASP A 205 -12.65 -15.03 -23.54
C ASP A 205 -12.64 -16.54 -23.28
N LYS A 206 -11.65 -17.26 -23.81
CA LYS A 206 -11.48 -18.70 -23.61
C LYS A 206 -11.16 -19.04 -22.16
N TYR A 207 -10.28 -18.24 -21.54
CA TYR A 207 -9.91 -18.45 -20.15
C TYR A 207 -11.10 -18.19 -19.22
N LEU A 208 -11.79 -17.05 -19.40
CA LEU A 208 -12.98 -16.70 -18.65
C LEU A 208 -14.07 -17.78 -18.79
N ALA A 209 -14.32 -18.26 -20.00
CA ALA A 209 -15.27 -19.35 -20.25
C ALA A 209 -14.86 -20.65 -19.52
N THR A 210 -13.57 -20.94 -19.42
CA THR A 210 -13.05 -22.12 -18.72
C THR A 210 -13.29 -22.02 -17.21
N ILE A 211 -13.04 -20.86 -16.61
CA ILE A 211 -13.30 -20.63 -15.18
C ILE A 211 -14.81 -20.68 -14.90
N LYS A 212 -15.65 -20.02 -15.71
CA LYS A 212 -17.12 -20.05 -15.58
C LYS A 212 -17.66 -21.48 -15.61
N LYS A 213 -17.28 -22.27 -16.62
CA LYS A 213 -17.68 -23.69 -16.71
C LYS A 213 -17.22 -24.50 -15.50
N THR A 214 -16.04 -24.19 -14.96
CA THR A 214 -15.51 -24.86 -13.77
C THR A 214 -16.37 -24.57 -12.54
N ILE A 215 -16.69 -23.30 -12.26
CA ILE A 215 -17.49 -22.91 -11.09
C ILE A 215 -18.98 -23.26 -11.21
N GLU A 216 -19.52 -23.33 -12.42
CA GLU A 216 -20.88 -23.83 -12.70
C GLU A 216 -20.99 -25.34 -12.49
N PHE A 217 -19.89 -26.08 -12.65
CA PHE A 217 -19.87 -27.53 -12.45
C PHE A 217 -19.53 -27.92 -11.01
N ASP A 218 -18.36 -27.51 -10.53
CA ASP A 218 -17.89 -27.71 -9.15
C ASP A 218 -16.76 -26.71 -8.82
N PRO A 219 -17.04 -25.68 -8.00
CA PRO A 219 -16.05 -24.68 -7.60
C PRO A 219 -14.80 -25.26 -6.91
N GLU A 220 -14.92 -26.40 -6.23
CA GLU A 220 -13.78 -27.05 -5.54
C GLU A 220 -12.65 -27.45 -6.49
N ILE A 221 -12.94 -27.57 -7.79
CA ILE A 221 -11.92 -27.84 -8.82
C ILE A 221 -10.92 -26.69 -8.91
N LEU A 222 -11.31 -25.43 -8.72
CA LEU A 222 -10.38 -24.29 -8.78
C LEU A 222 -9.25 -24.44 -7.75
N LYS A 223 -9.56 -24.94 -6.55
CA LYS A 223 -8.55 -25.18 -5.49
C LYS A 223 -7.53 -26.24 -5.87
N ARG A 224 -7.83 -27.07 -6.87
CA ARG A 224 -6.96 -28.15 -7.33
C ARG A 224 -6.02 -27.72 -8.45
N TYR A 225 -6.22 -26.54 -9.03
CA TYR A 225 -5.30 -26.03 -10.04
C TYR A 225 -4.00 -25.52 -9.43
N VAL A 226 -2.90 -25.83 -10.11
CA VAL A 226 -1.59 -25.20 -9.93
C VAL A 226 -1.44 -24.21 -11.07
N ASN A 227 -1.62 -22.94 -10.76
CA ASN A 227 -1.43 -21.85 -11.72
C ASN A 227 0.05 -21.46 -11.71
N PHE A 228 0.59 -21.08 -12.87
CA PHE A 228 1.97 -20.64 -13.02
C PHE A 228 2.08 -19.70 -14.23
N MET A 229 3.12 -18.86 -14.24
CA MET A 229 3.47 -18.01 -15.38
C MET A 229 4.59 -18.62 -16.22
N ASN A 230 5.39 -19.50 -15.63
CA ASN A 230 6.35 -20.35 -16.31
C ASN A 230 6.64 -21.60 -15.47
N ASN A 231 7.22 -22.60 -16.11
CA ASN A 231 7.80 -23.79 -15.50
C ASN A 231 9.13 -24.11 -16.25
N PRO A 232 9.87 -25.17 -15.88
CA PRO A 232 11.13 -25.51 -16.57
C PRO A 232 10.99 -25.83 -18.07
N ASP A 233 9.82 -26.32 -18.49
CA ASP A 233 9.55 -26.71 -19.89
C ASP A 233 9.12 -25.52 -20.77
N GLU A 234 8.75 -24.39 -20.16
CA GLU A 234 8.24 -23.19 -20.81
C GLU A 234 9.27 -22.06 -20.82
N GLU A 235 9.05 -21.06 -21.67
CA GLU A 235 9.86 -19.83 -21.66
C GLU A 235 9.75 -19.10 -20.31
N THR A 236 10.77 -18.33 -19.94
CA THR A 236 10.76 -17.58 -18.67
C THR A 236 9.61 -16.56 -18.63
N ALA A 237 9.07 -16.29 -17.44
CA ALA A 237 7.91 -15.40 -17.29
C ALA A 237 8.18 -14.00 -17.86
N ILE A 238 9.40 -13.48 -17.70
CA ILE A 238 9.81 -12.19 -18.26
C ILE A 238 9.84 -12.20 -19.80
N HIS A 239 10.23 -13.31 -20.43
CA HIS A 239 10.19 -13.45 -21.88
C HIS A 239 8.75 -13.55 -22.40
N GLN A 240 7.86 -14.19 -21.63
CA GLN A 240 6.47 -14.39 -22.01
C GLN A 240 5.57 -13.17 -21.78
N PHE A 241 5.77 -12.43 -20.69
CA PHE A 241 4.87 -11.34 -20.25
C PHE A 241 5.54 -9.96 -20.19
N GLY A 242 6.86 -9.87 -20.39
CA GLY A 242 7.64 -8.65 -20.18
C GLY A 242 7.91 -8.36 -18.70
N ASP A 243 8.30 -7.11 -18.42
CA ASP A 243 8.64 -6.59 -17.08
C ASP A 243 7.71 -5.44 -16.62
N GLY A 244 6.63 -5.21 -17.37
CA GLY A 244 5.64 -4.15 -17.12
C GLY A 244 4.34 -4.67 -16.48
N ASP A 245 3.26 -3.89 -16.65
CA ASP A 245 2.00 -4.12 -15.94
C ASP A 245 1.26 -5.40 -16.40
N LYS A 246 1.49 -5.89 -17.62
CA LYS A 246 0.97 -7.20 -18.05
C LYS A 246 1.50 -8.33 -17.15
N TYR A 247 2.80 -8.33 -16.88
CA TYR A 247 3.41 -9.30 -15.98
C TYR A 247 2.79 -9.24 -14.58
N PHE A 248 2.71 -8.04 -13.98
CA PHE A 248 2.21 -7.90 -12.61
C PHE A 248 0.71 -8.11 -12.49
N GLY A 249 -0.08 -7.79 -13.52
CA GLY A 249 -1.51 -8.10 -13.55
C GLY A 249 -1.78 -9.61 -13.57
N VAL A 250 -1.04 -10.36 -14.38
CA VAL A 250 -1.10 -11.83 -14.39
C VAL A 250 -0.55 -12.42 -13.09
N CYS A 251 0.54 -11.89 -12.55
CA CYS A 251 1.10 -12.31 -11.25
C CYS A 251 0.13 -12.02 -10.09
N THR A 252 -0.63 -10.93 -10.17
CA THR A 252 -1.70 -10.62 -9.22
C THR A 252 -2.76 -11.72 -9.28
N MET A 253 -3.26 -12.06 -10.46
CA MET A 253 -4.20 -13.18 -10.62
C MET A 253 -3.63 -14.51 -10.10
N LEU A 254 -2.34 -14.78 -10.33
CA LEU A 254 -1.67 -15.99 -9.86
C LEU A 254 -1.80 -16.13 -8.34
N VAL A 255 -1.56 -15.04 -7.60
CA VAL A 255 -1.59 -15.06 -6.13
C VAL A 255 -2.97 -14.83 -5.53
N THR A 256 -3.96 -14.32 -6.27
CA THR A 256 -5.31 -14.05 -5.74
C THR A 256 -6.41 -14.98 -6.26
N MET A 257 -6.13 -15.83 -7.24
CA MET A 257 -7.05 -16.90 -7.63
C MET A 257 -6.98 -18.10 -6.65
N PRO A 258 -8.11 -18.80 -6.41
CA PRO A 258 -8.10 -20.07 -5.69
C PRO A 258 -7.18 -21.09 -6.36
N GLY A 259 -6.56 -21.96 -5.56
CA GLY A 259 -5.58 -22.93 -6.01
C GLY A 259 -4.15 -22.61 -5.56
N LEU A 260 -3.18 -23.37 -6.07
CA LEU A 260 -1.77 -23.25 -5.71
C LEU A 260 -1.06 -22.32 -6.70
N PRO A 261 -0.45 -21.21 -6.25
CA PRO A 261 0.41 -20.40 -7.10
C PRO A 261 1.80 -21.03 -7.14
N MET A 262 2.37 -21.20 -8.33
CA MET A 262 3.74 -21.67 -8.51
C MET A 262 4.55 -20.60 -9.23
N PHE A 263 5.64 -20.19 -8.61
CA PHE A 263 6.62 -19.27 -9.18
C PHE A 263 7.75 -20.10 -9.80
N GLY A 264 8.11 -19.78 -11.05
CA GLY A 264 9.26 -20.39 -11.69
C GLY A 264 10.57 -19.89 -11.07
N HIS A 265 11.63 -20.67 -11.25
CA HIS A 265 12.97 -20.23 -10.87
C HIS A 265 13.34 -18.93 -11.62
N GLY A 266 13.93 -17.97 -10.91
CA GLY A 266 14.35 -16.69 -11.47
C GLY A 266 13.21 -15.72 -11.83
N GLN A 267 11.95 -16.09 -11.56
CA GLN A 267 10.80 -15.26 -11.92
C GLN A 267 10.78 -13.93 -11.17
N VAL A 268 11.11 -13.91 -9.87
CA VAL A 268 11.15 -12.70 -9.05
C VAL A 268 12.32 -11.80 -9.44
N GLU A 269 13.47 -12.42 -9.69
CA GLU A 269 14.71 -11.77 -10.10
C GLU A 269 14.69 -11.29 -11.55
N GLY A 270 13.77 -11.80 -12.38
CA GLY A 270 13.67 -11.46 -13.79
C GLY A 270 14.72 -12.13 -14.68
N PHE A 271 15.19 -13.32 -14.31
CA PHE A 271 16.12 -14.09 -15.13
C PHE A 271 15.48 -14.53 -16.44
N ARG A 272 16.25 -14.43 -17.52
CA ARG A 272 15.86 -14.74 -18.89
C ARG A 272 16.33 -16.12 -19.32
N GLU A 273 17.40 -16.66 -18.73
CA GLU A 273 17.89 -18.00 -19.01
C GLU A 273 16.82 -19.04 -18.64
N LYS A 274 16.45 -19.86 -19.62
CA LYS A 274 15.56 -21.00 -19.40
C LYS A 274 16.39 -22.20 -18.94
N TYR A 275 16.09 -22.70 -17.75
CA TYR A 275 16.77 -23.86 -17.17
C TYR A 275 16.00 -25.14 -17.49
N GLY A 276 16.49 -25.89 -18.50
CA GLY A 276 16.03 -27.24 -18.80
C GLY A 276 16.73 -28.31 -17.95
N MET A 277 16.31 -29.57 -18.08
CA MET A 277 16.84 -30.71 -17.33
C MET A 277 18.31 -31.03 -17.66
N GLU A 278 18.82 -30.54 -18.78
CA GLU A 278 20.19 -30.73 -19.26
C GLU A 278 21.23 -29.83 -18.57
N TYR A 279 20.79 -28.83 -17.79
CA TYR A 279 21.67 -27.82 -17.22
C TYR A 279 22.36 -28.34 -15.95
N ARG A 280 23.69 -28.23 -15.91
CA ARG A 280 24.51 -28.51 -14.70
C ARG A 280 24.89 -27.26 -13.93
N ARG A 281 24.76 -26.09 -14.55
CA ARG A 281 25.01 -24.75 -14.03
C ARG A 281 24.33 -23.72 -14.95
N ALA A 282 24.13 -22.51 -14.46
CA ALA A 282 23.79 -21.37 -15.31
C ALA A 282 24.91 -21.11 -16.34
N TYR A 283 24.54 -20.80 -17.58
CA TYR A 283 25.48 -20.36 -18.60
C TYR A 283 25.56 -18.85 -18.67
N TRP A 284 24.52 -18.14 -18.22
CA TRP A 284 24.46 -16.69 -18.19
C TRP A 284 24.78 -16.18 -16.78
N ASP A 285 25.58 -15.13 -16.71
CA ASP A 285 25.84 -14.39 -15.48
C ASP A 285 24.82 -13.26 -15.37
N GLU A 286 23.56 -13.62 -15.07
CA GLU A 286 22.45 -12.67 -15.00
C GLU A 286 22.45 -11.90 -13.68
N VAL A 287 22.34 -10.58 -13.78
CA VAL A 287 22.17 -9.71 -12.61
C VAL A 287 20.66 -9.56 -12.32
N PRO A 288 20.20 -9.80 -11.08
CA PRO A 288 18.80 -9.62 -10.72
C PRO A 288 18.29 -8.22 -11.04
N ASN A 289 17.08 -8.13 -11.60
CA ASN A 289 16.42 -6.87 -11.88
C ASN A 289 15.79 -6.32 -10.58
N GLN A 290 16.49 -5.36 -9.97
CA GLN A 290 16.07 -4.75 -8.70
C GLN A 290 14.68 -4.10 -8.76
N TYR A 291 14.30 -3.49 -9.89
CA TYR A 291 12.97 -2.90 -10.07
C TYR A 291 11.86 -3.97 -10.00
N LEU A 292 12.07 -5.13 -10.61
CA LEU A 292 11.10 -6.23 -10.52
C LEU A 292 10.99 -6.75 -9.09
N ILE A 293 12.11 -6.94 -8.40
CA ILE A 293 12.13 -7.40 -7.00
C ILE A 293 11.34 -6.43 -6.11
N GLU A 294 11.63 -5.14 -6.18
CA GLU A 294 10.95 -4.10 -5.38
C GLU A 294 9.45 -4.05 -5.67
N ARG A 295 9.04 -4.20 -6.93
CA ARG A 295 7.61 -4.29 -7.27
C ARG A 295 6.95 -5.55 -6.74
N HIS A 296 7.61 -6.72 -6.76
CA HIS A 296 7.08 -7.93 -6.12
C HIS A 296 6.92 -7.72 -4.60
N GLU A 297 7.91 -7.12 -3.95
CA GLU A 297 7.87 -6.82 -2.51
C GLU A 297 6.74 -5.88 -2.14
N LYS A 298 6.48 -4.87 -2.97
CA LYS A 298 5.43 -3.88 -2.75
C LYS A 298 4.03 -4.42 -3.10
N GLU A 299 3.89 -5.07 -4.25
CA GLU A 299 2.58 -5.37 -4.84
C GLU A 299 2.13 -6.82 -4.61
N ILE A 300 3.03 -7.80 -4.70
CA ILE A 300 2.68 -9.24 -4.74
C ILE A 300 2.83 -9.91 -3.37
N PHE A 301 3.97 -9.76 -2.69
CA PHE A 301 4.24 -10.44 -1.43
C PHE A 301 3.26 -10.11 -0.30
N PRO A 302 2.73 -8.87 -0.16
CA PRO A 302 1.70 -8.58 0.81
C PRO A 302 0.40 -9.37 0.55
N LEU A 303 0.04 -9.57 -0.73
CA LEU A 303 -1.11 -10.39 -1.10
C LEU A 303 -0.87 -11.87 -0.77
N MET A 304 0.36 -12.36 -0.93
CA MET A 304 0.73 -13.71 -0.52
C MET A 304 0.57 -13.93 0.99
N LYS A 305 0.91 -12.94 1.81
CA LYS A 305 0.68 -12.98 3.28
C LYS A 305 -0.81 -13.00 3.62
N LYS A 306 -1.66 -12.42 2.77
CA LYS A 306 -3.13 -12.45 2.87
C LYS A 306 -3.76 -13.61 2.09
N ARG A 307 -3.01 -14.66 1.69
CA ARG A 307 -3.53 -15.77 0.87
C ARG A 307 -4.77 -16.46 1.44
N TYR A 308 -4.94 -16.47 2.76
CA TYR A 308 -6.14 -16.99 3.43
C TYR A 308 -7.44 -16.33 2.95
N LEU A 309 -7.38 -15.07 2.47
CA LEU A 309 -8.51 -14.32 1.93
C LEU A 309 -8.88 -14.74 0.50
N PHE A 310 -7.95 -15.34 -0.23
CA PHE A 310 -8.07 -15.62 -1.67
C PHE A 310 -8.20 -17.11 -2.01
N ALA A 311 -7.64 -17.99 -1.17
CA ALA A 311 -7.41 -19.38 -1.53
C ALA A 311 -8.67 -20.27 -1.57
N GLU A 312 -9.73 -19.88 -0.86
CA GLU A 312 -10.96 -20.66 -0.71
C GLU A 312 -12.02 -20.33 -1.78
N VAL A 313 -12.97 -21.24 -2.02
CA VAL A 313 -14.00 -21.08 -3.07
C VAL A 313 -15.42 -20.87 -2.54
N GLN A 314 -15.60 -21.02 -1.22
CA GLN A 314 -16.90 -20.90 -0.57
C GLN A 314 -17.55 -19.55 -0.88
N ASP A 315 -16.82 -18.46 -0.63
CA ASP A 315 -17.32 -17.10 -0.86
C ASP A 315 -16.85 -16.49 -2.18
N PHE A 316 -15.91 -17.14 -2.88
CA PHE A 316 -15.42 -16.70 -4.19
C PHE A 316 -16.56 -16.42 -5.18
N GLN A 317 -16.63 -15.22 -5.74
CA GLN A 317 -17.55 -14.85 -6.81
C GLN A 317 -16.76 -14.31 -8.00
N LEU A 318 -17.04 -14.82 -9.20
CA LEU A 318 -16.54 -14.28 -10.45
C LEU A 318 -17.61 -13.38 -11.06
N TYR A 319 -17.26 -12.20 -11.57
CA TYR A 319 -18.19 -11.22 -12.12
C TYR A 319 -18.02 -11.01 -13.62
N ASP A 320 -19.11 -10.61 -14.24
CA ASP A 320 -19.08 -10.03 -15.58
C ASP A 320 -18.80 -8.53 -15.50
N PHE A 321 -17.96 -8.03 -16.41
CA PHE A 321 -17.71 -6.61 -16.58
C PHE A 321 -18.60 -6.06 -17.70
N TYR A 322 -19.65 -5.34 -17.32
CA TYR A 322 -20.64 -4.83 -18.26
C TYR A 322 -20.21 -3.48 -18.83
N LEU A 323 -20.15 -3.39 -20.16
CA LEU A 323 -19.97 -2.16 -20.89
C LEU A 323 -21.26 -1.31 -20.88
N PRO A 324 -21.20 -0.01 -21.21
CA PRO A 324 -22.38 0.87 -21.22
C PRO A 324 -23.50 0.42 -22.17
N ASP A 325 -23.18 -0.39 -23.18
CA ASP A 325 -24.15 -0.97 -24.13
C ASP A 325 -24.77 -2.29 -23.63
N GLY A 326 -24.38 -2.76 -22.44
CA GLY A 326 -24.85 -4.01 -21.83
C GLY A 326 -24.10 -5.26 -22.27
N SER A 327 -23.12 -5.15 -23.18
CA SER A 327 -22.25 -6.27 -23.55
C SER A 327 -21.19 -6.54 -22.46
N ILE A 328 -20.60 -7.74 -22.48
CA ILE A 328 -19.57 -8.14 -21.51
C ILE A 328 -18.20 -7.94 -22.16
N ASP A 329 -17.29 -7.24 -21.50
CA ASP A 329 -15.88 -7.19 -21.93
C ASP A 329 -15.14 -8.43 -21.41
N PRO A 330 -14.76 -9.39 -22.28
CA PRO A 330 -14.06 -10.60 -21.84
C PRO A 330 -12.63 -10.34 -21.37
N ASN A 331 -12.09 -9.13 -21.59
CA ASN A 331 -10.72 -8.78 -21.22
C ASN A 331 -10.56 -8.36 -19.76
N VAL A 332 -11.67 -8.20 -19.03
CA VAL A 332 -11.65 -7.80 -17.62
C VAL A 332 -11.99 -9.01 -16.74
N PHE A 333 -11.03 -9.41 -15.92
CA PHE A 333 -11.22 -10.40 -14.88
C PHE A 333 -11.58 -9.69 -13.58
N ALA A 334 -12.79 -9.92 -13.07
CA ALA A 334 -13.26 -9.35 -11.81
C ALA A 334 -13.75 -10.47 -10.90
N TYR A 335 -13.22 -10.57 -9.68
CA TYR A 335 -13.68 -11.54 -8.68
C TYR A 335 -13.48 -11.06 -7.26
N SER A 336 -14.39 -11.47 -6.38
CA SER A 336 -14.35 -11.20 -4.95
C SER A 336 -14.18 -12.48 -4.16
N ASN A 337 -13.66 -12.34 -2.95
CA ASN A 337 -13.60 -13.42 -1.98
C ASN A 337 -13.65 -12.85 -0.57
N SER A 338 -14.03 -13.67 0.41
CA SER A 338 -14.09 -13.25 1.80
C SER A 338 -13.62 -14.34 2.75
N HIS A 339 -13.14 -13.89 3.91
CA HIS A 339 -12.74 -14.76 5.01
C HIS A 339 -12.96 -14.03 6.33
N GLN A 340 -13.76 -14.61 7.22
CA GLN A 340 -14.04 -14.07 8.57
C GLN A 340 -14.45 -12.57 8.56
N GLY A 341 -15.31 -12.17 7.62
CA GLY A 341 -15.79 -10.79 7.49
C GLY A 341 -14.80 -9.82 6.83
N GLN A 342 -13.60 -10.27 6.45
CA GLN A 342 -12.74 -9.52 5.54
C GLN A 342 -13.15 -9.81 4.11
N HIS A 343 -13.20 -8.78 3.27
CA HIS A 343 -13.58 -8.90 1.87
C HIS A 343 -12.45 -8.41 0.96
N SER A 344 -12.41 -8.94 -0.25
CA SER A 344 -11.52 -8.52 -1.33
C SER A 344 -12.28 -8.44 -2.65
N LEU A 345 -11.84 -7.55 -3.53
CA LEU A 345 -12.26 -7.50 -4.93
C LEU A 345 -11.01 -7.26 -5.79
N VAL A 346 -10.72 -8.21 -6.67
CA VAL A 346 -9.61 -8.13 -7.61
C VAL A 346 -10.17 -7.84 -9.00
N VAL A 347 -9.56 -6.89 -9.68
CA VAL A 347 -9.92 -6.50 -11.05
C VAL A 347 -8.64 -6.44 -11.87
N TYR A 348 -8.63 -7.06 -13.05
CA TYR A 348 -7.51 -6.96 -13.99
C TYR A 348 -8.00 -6.89 -15.43
N HIS A 349 -7.52 -5.89 -16.16
CA HIS A 349 -7.78 -5.71 -17.59
C HIS A 349 -6.61 -6.24 -18.43
N ASN A 350 -6.68 -7.47 -18.93
CA ASN A 350 -5.61 -8.08 -19.73
C ASN A 350 -5.69 -7.72 -21.23
N ALA A 351 -5.63 -6.43 -21.56
CA ALA A 351 -5.56 -5.99 -22.96
C ALA A 351 -4.84 -4.64 -23.09
N TYR A 352 -4.22 -4.39 -24.24
CA TYR A 352 -3.56 -3.12 -24.55
C TYR A 352 -4.54 -2.06 -25.08
N ARG A 353 -5.53 -1.68 -24.27
CA ARG A 353 -6.51 -0.62 -24.57
C ARG A 353 -7.12 -0.06 -23.29
N GLU A 354 -7.93 0.98 -23.39
CA GLU A 354 -8.80 1.43 -22.29
C GLU A 354 -10.18 0.76 -22.40
N THR A 355 -10.79 0.46 -21.27
CA THR A 355 -12.19 0.02 -21.17
C THR A 355 -12.87 0.69 -20.00
N ARG A 356 -14.19 0.89 -20.11
CA ARG A 356 -15.01 1.49 -19.05
C ARG A 356 -16.30 0.70 -18.93
N GLY A 357 -16.65 0.35 -17.71
CA GLY A 357 -17.79 -0.50 -17.44
C GLY A 357 -18.04 -0.62 -15.95
N ASN A 358 -18.73 -1.69 -15.58
CA ASN A 358 -19.25 -1.82 -14.23
C ASN A 358 -19.34 -3.29 -13.79
N ILE A 359 -19.02 -3.52 -12.52
CA ILE A 359 -19.08 -4.83 -11.87
C ILE A 359 -20.33 -4.86 -10.99
N HIS A 360 -21.28 -5.72 -11.32
CA HIS A 360 -22.54 -5.81 -10.55
C HIS A 360 -22.94 -7.24 -10.22
N LEU A 361 -23.22 -8.07 -11.23
CA LEU A 361 -23.74 -9.43 -11.03
C LEU A 361 -22.66 -10.49 -11.24
N SER A 362 -22.61 -11.48 -10.35
CA SER A 362 -21.72 -12.62 -10.50
C SER A 362 -22.17 -13.54 -11.63
N SER A 363 -21.22 -14.27 -12.21
CA SER A 363 -21.46 -15.50 -12.95
C SER A 363 -22.17 -16.53 -12.07
N ALA A 364 -22.84 -17.48 -12.71
CA ALA A 364 -23.48 -18.58 -12.01
C ALA A 364 -22.42 -19.45 -11.32
N LYS A 365 -22.63 -19.76 -10.04
CA LYS A 365 -21.78 -20.67 -9.26
C LYS A 365 -22.61 -21.80 -8.69
N ALA A 366 -22.13 -23.04 -8.81
CA ALA A 366 -22.80 -24.18 -8.21
C ALA A 366 -22.70 -24.14 -6.68
N HIS A 367 -23.83 -24.35 -6.04
CA HIS A 367 -23.94 -24.51 -4.60
C HIS A 367 -24.52 -25.89 -4.30
N ARG A 368 -23.86 -26.62 -3.39
CA ARG A 368 -24.35 -27.93 -2.92
C ARG A 368 -25.49 -27.69 -1.94
N THR A 369 -26.60 -28.40 -2.10
CA THR A 369 -27.69 -28.39 -1.11
C THR A 369 -27.44 -29.48 -0.07
N ASP A 370 -28.32 -29.60 0.93
CA ASP A 370 -28.29 -30.71 1.90
C ASP A 370 -28.45 -32.09 1.24
N ASN A 371 -28.93 -32.13 -0.01
CA ASN A 371 -28.92 -33.31 -0.86
C ASN A 371 -27.69 -33.30 -1.79
N PRO A 372 -26.72 -34.22 -1.64
CA PRO A 372 -25.48 -34.24 -2.43
C PRO A 372 -25.69 -34.38 -3.94
N GLU A 373 -26.85 -34.90 -4.39
CA GLU A 373 -27.17 -35.08 -5.81
C GLU A 373 -27.83 -33.84 -6.45
N GLU A 374 -28.24 -32.86 -5.65
CA GLU A 374 -28.91 -31.66 -6.13
C GLU A 374 -27.95 -30.45 -6.11
N LYS A 375 -27.78 -29.83 -7.28
CA LYS A 375 -26.95 -28.63 -7.47
C LYS A 375 -27.83 -27.49 -7.94
N ILE A 376 -27.77 -26.36 -7.24
CA ILE A 376 -28.40 -25.12 -7.66
C ILE A 376 -27.34 -24.12 -8.13
N LEU A 377 -27.65 -23.37 -9.17
CA LEU A 377 -26.80 -22.29 -9.65
C LEU A 377 -27.26 -20.98 -9.02
N ILE A 378 -26.37 -20.34 -8.27
CA ILE A 378 -26.63 -19.08 -7.58
C ILE A 378 -25.83 -17.96 -8.26
N ARG A 379 -26.45 -16.79 -8.37
CA ARG A 379 -25.76 -15.53 -8.68
C ARG A 379 -25.92 -14.59 -7.50
N LYS A 380 -24.91 -13.77 -7.24
CA LYS A 380 -24.91 -12.73 -6.21
C LYS A 380 -24.53 -11.41 -6.82
N THR A 381 -25.13 -10.33 -6.34
CA THR A 381 -24.65 -8.98 -6.61
C THR A 381 -23.32 -8.74 -5.87
N LEU A 382 -22.54 -7.77 -6.33
CA LEU A 382 -21.32 -7.34 -5.66
C LEU A 382 -21.61 -6.91 -4.22
N ALA A 383 -22.68 -6.16 -4.00
CA ALA A 383 -23.07 -5.70 -2.66
C ALA A 383 -23.42 -6.87 -1.71
N GLU A 384 -24.11 -7.91 -2.20
CA GLU A 384 -24.40 -9.11 -1.39
C GLU A 384 -23.13 -9.90 -1.05
N ALA A 385 -22.17 -10.01 -1.98
CA ALA A 385 -20.90 -10.70 -1.73
C ALA A 385 -20.01 -9.94 -0.74
N LEU A 386 -20.07 -8.61 -0.76
CA LEU A 386 -19.39 -7.72 0.17
C LEU A 386 -20.15 -7.50 1.48
N GLN A 387 -21.34 -8.08 1.63
CA GLN A 387 -22.21 -7.95 2.81
C GLN A 387 -22.51 -6.49 3.19
N LEU A 388 -22.72 -5.63 2.20
CA LEU A 388 -23.05 -4.22 2.43
C LEU A 388 -24.47 -4.06 2.98
N THR A 389 -24.82 -2.86 3.44
CA THR A 389 -26.16 -2.51 3.89
C THR A 389 -26.83 -1.60 2.88
N ASN A 390 -28.04 -1.96 2.41
CA ASN A 390 -28.80 -1.12 1.49
C ASN A 390 -29.51 0.02 2.24
N ALA A 391 -28.75 1.07 2.58
CA ALA A 391 -29.27 2.25 3.24
C ALA A 391 -28.64 3.55 2.68
N PRO A 392 -29.39 4.67 2.64
CA PRO A 392 -28.94 5.91 2.00
C PRO A 392 -27.87 6.67 2.81
N ASP A 393 -27.72 6.37 4.10
CA ASP A 393 -26.76 6.94 5.03
C ASP A 393 -25.51 6.08 5.21
N ARG A 394 -25.37 5.00 4.43
CA ARG A 394 -24.24 4.07 4.48
C ARG A 394 -23.31 4.26 3.29
N PHE A 395 -22.02 4.29 3.58
CA PHE A 395 -20.96 4.39 2.58
C PHE A 395 -19.98 3.25 2.76
N CYS A 396 -19.65 2.60 1.65
CA CYS A 396 -18.62 1.60 1.57
C CYS A 396 -17.27 2.31 1.34
N VAL A 397 -16.33 2.06 2.24
CA VAL A 397 -14.94 2.51 2.12
C VAL A 397 -14.06 1.29 1.92
N PHE A 398 -13.16 1.36 0.96
CA PHE A 398 -12.21 0.30 0.66
C PHE A 398 -10.90 0.89 0.15
N ARG A 399 -9.82 0.13 0.25
CA ARG A 399 -8.48 0.55 -0.14
C ARG A 399 -7.98 -0.23 -1.33
N ASP A 400 -7.45 0.43 -2.33
CA ASP A 400 -6.69 -0.25 -3.38
C ASP A 400 -5.26 -0.49 -2.91
N HIS A 401 -4.86 -1.76 -2.87
CA HIS A 401 -3.51 -2.19 -2.49
C HIS A 401 -2.43 -1.65 -3.43
N ILE A 402 -2.76 -1.43 -4.71
CA ILE A 402 -1.77 -1.01 -5.72
C ILE A 402 -1.46 0.49 -5.63
N SER A 403 -2.50 1.34 -5.66
CA SER A 403 -2.33 2.80 -5.51
C SER A 403 -2.12 3.24 -4.06
N GLY A 404 -2.57 2.44 -3.09
CA GLY A 404 -2.55 2.77 -1.67
C GLY A 404 -3.68 3.71 -1.23
N LEU A 405 -4.54 4.15 -2.15
CA LEU A 405 -5.63 5.09 -1.92
C LEU A 405 -6.88 4.38 -1.38
N GLU A 406 -7.63 5.10 -0.55
CA GLU A 406 -8.98 4.75 -0.11
C GLU A 406 -10.03 5.39 -1.04
N PHE A 407 -11.10 4.64 -1.27
CA PHE A 407 -12.25 5.05 -2.07
C PHE A 407 -13.48 5.03 -1.18
N ILE A 408 -14.42 5.94 -1.43
CA ILE A 408 -15.71 6.01 -0.75
C ILE A 408 -16.83 6.01 -1.77
N TYR A 409 -17.78 5.08 -1.60
CA TYR A 409 -18.94 4.95 -2.47
C TYR A 409 -20.22 4.77 -1.66
N PRO A 410 -21.35 5.38 -2.05
CA PRO A 410 -22.63 5.11 -1.40
C PRO A 410 -23.00 3.62 -1.51
N SER A 411 -23.27 2.95 -0.40
CA SER A 411 -23.58 1.51 -0.39
C SER A 411 -24.81 1.19 -1.25
N GLN A 412 -25.82 2.06 -1.20
CA GLN A 412 -27.03 1.92 -2.03
C GLN A 412 -26.72 1.94 -3.55
N LYS A 413 -25.74 2.73 -4.00
CA LYS A 413 -25.34 2.74 -5.42
C LYS A 413 -24.67 1.43 -5.82
N ILE A 414 -23.81 0.87 -4.97
CA ILE A 414 -23.20 -0.45 -5.22
C ILE A 414 -24.27 -1.54 -5.29
N TYR A 415 -25.31 -1.44 -4.47
CA TYR A 415 -26.47 -2.34 -4.51
C TYR A 415 -27.25 -2.28 -5.83
N SER A 416 -27.66 -1.08 -6.25
CA SER A 416 -28.54 -0.90 -7.39
C SER A 416 -27.82 -0.99 -8.72
N GLU A 417 -26.63 -0.40 -8.79
CA GLU A 417 -25.90 -0.18 -10.04
C GLU A 417 -24.61 -0.99 -10.10
N GLY A 418 -23.94 -1.30 -8.99
CA GLY A 418 -22.63 -1.96 -8.98
C GLY A 418 -21.46 -0.98 -8.78
N LEU A 419 -20.24 -1.45 -9.02
CA LEU A 419 -19.02 -0.63 -8.94
C LEU A 419 -18.53 -0.23 -10.34
N PRO A 420 -18.65 1.06 -10.74
CA PRO A 420 -18.14 1.53 -12.02
C PRO A 420 -16.63 1.68 -11.99
N LEU A 421 -15.95 1.25 -13.05
CA LEU A 421 -14.50 1.36 -13.21
C LEU A 421 -14.12 1.79 -14.64
N THR A 422 -13.04 2.56 -14.74
CA THR A 422 -12.32 2.84 -15.99
C THR A 422 -10.94 2.25 -15.84
N LEU A 423 -10.55 1.37 -16.76
CA LEU A 423 -9.32 0.59 -16.71
C LEU A 423 -8.49 0.87 -17.96
N ARG A 424 -7.26 1.31 -17.78
CA ARG A 424 -6.24 1.49 -18.82
C ARG A 424 -5.67 0.14 -19.25
N ALA A 425 -4.72 0.19 -20.19
CA ALA A 425 -4.04 -0.99 -20.69
C ALA A 425 -3.32 -1.73 -19.56
N TYR A 426 -3.61 -3.03 -19.41
CA TYR A 426 -3.03 -3.88 -18.36
C TYR A 426 -3.23 -3.40 -16.92
N GLU A 427 -4.20 -2.51 -16.66
CA GLU A 427 -4.46 -1.99 -15.32
C GLU A 427 -5.11 -3.05 -14.44
N TYR A 428 -4.69 -3.11 -13.18
CA TYR A 428 -5.23 -4.00 -12.16
C TYR A 428 -5.40 -3.27 -10.83
N HIS A 429 -6.41 -3.69 -10.08
CA HIS A 429 -6.69 -3.24 -8.72
C HIS A 429 -6.91 -4.44 -7.81
N VAL A 430 -6.48 -4.28 -6.56
CA VAL A 430 -6.80 -5.23 -5.50
C VAL A 430 -7.40 -4.43 -4.36
N PHE A 431 -8.73 -4.30 -4.38
CA PHE A 431 -9.47 -3.62 -3.36
C PHE A 431 -9.59 -4.52 -2.12
N LEU A 432 -9.18 -3.98 -0.98
CA LEU A 432 -9.12 -4.63 0.33
C LEU A 432 -9.74 -3.72 1.39
N ASP A 433 -9.78 -4.21 2.62
CA ASP A 433 -10.11 -3.43 3.82
C ASP A 433 -11.49 -2.74 3.71
N PHE A 434 -12.43 -3.42 3.06
CA PHE A 434 -13.83 -3.00 2.95
C PHE A 434 -14.44 -2.80 4.34
N ARG A 435 -15.04 -1.63 4.54
CA ARG A 435 -15.78 -1.27 5.75
C ARG A 435 -16.95 -0.36 5.40
N GLU A 436 -18.06 -0.52 6.10
CA GLU A 436 -19.17 0.43 6.00
C GLU A 436 -19.08 1.47 7.11
N ILE A 437 -19.22 2.73 6.72
CA ILE A 437 -19.37 3.86 7.63
C ILE A 437 -20.80 4.41 7.52
N GLN A 438 -21.30 4.97 8.61
CA GLN A 438 -22.59 5.64 8.67
C GLN A 438 -22.37 7.15 8.75
N ASP A 439 -23.13 7.91 7.98
CA ASP A 439 -23.17 9.36 8.12
C ASP A 439 -23.94 9.72 9.41
N ASP A 440 -23.38 10.63 10.20
CA ASP A 440 -23.91 11.08 11.49
C ASP A 440 -24.95 12.22 11.34
N GLY A 441 -25.36 12.52 10.10
CA GLY A 441 -26.29 13.60 9.78
C GLY A 441 -25.58 14.89 9.33
N SER A 442 -24.25 14.98 9.52
CA SER A 442 -23.43 16.08 8.99
C SER A 442 -23.35 16.10 7.46
N LYS A 443 -23.69 14.97 6.80
CA LYS A 443 -23.60 14.77 5.34
C LYS A 443 -22.17 14.90 4.79
N ARG A 444 -21.15 14.85 5.64
CA ARG A 444 -19.74 15.01 5.23
C ARG A 444 -19.28 13.91 4.28
N TYR A 445 -19.70 12.67 4.53
CA TYR A 445 -19.35 11.53 3.68
C TYR A 445 -20.10 11.55 2.36
N HIS A 446 -21.35 12.04 2.39
CA HIS A 446 -22.11 12.30 1.17
C HIS A 446 -21.43 13.32 0.27
N GLN A 447 -21.09 14.50 0.81
CA GLN A 447 -20.39 15.56 0.07
C GLN A 447 -19.02 15.09 -0.43
N LEU A 448 -18.28 14.33 0.39
CA LEU A 448 -17.00 13.75 -0.02
C LEU A 448 -17.17 12.80 -1.21
N ALA A 449 -18.10 11.86 -1.14
CA ALA A 449 -18.33 10.89 -2.22
C ALA A 449 -18.76 11.58 -3.52
N GLU A 450 -19.59 12.63 -3.45
CA GLU A 450 -19.96 13.44 -4.63
C GLU A 450 -18.78 14.23 -5.20
N THR A 451 -17.96 14.83 -4.33
CA THR A 451 -16.80 15.64 -4.74
C THR A 451 -15.72 14.78 -5.40
N LEU A 452 -15.44 13.60 -4.83
CA LEU A 452 -14.45 12.68 -5.37
C LEU A 452 -14.92 12.00 -6.65
N ASN A 453 -16.22 11.78 -6.81
CA ASN A 453 -16.82 11.18 -8.01
C ASN A 453 -16.07 9.92 -8.49
N GLY A 454 -15.70 9.06 -7.53
CA GLY A 454 -14.95 7.82 -7.77
C GLY A 454 -13.42 7.93 -7.77
N GLN A 455 -12.86 9.12 -7.55
CA GLN A 455 -11.42 9.28 -7.31
C GLN A 455 -11.04 8.83 -5.89
N GLY A 456 -9.84 8.25 -5.76
CA GLY A 456 -9.30 7.83 -4.46
C GLY A 456 -8.60 8.96 -3.71
N VAL A 457 -8.54 8.84 -2.39
CA VAL A 457 -7.83 9.75 -1.46
C VAL A 457 -6.91 8.95 -0.55
N GLU A 458 -5.86 9.55 0.01
CA GLU A 458 -4.97 8.83 0.93
C GLU A 458 -5.68 8.30 2.18
N ASN A 459 -6.64 9.06 2.70
CA ASN A 459 -7.43 8.69 3.86
C ASN A 459 -8.81 9.37 3.81
N VAL A 460 -9.88 8.57 3.82
CA VAL A 460 -11.26 9.05 3.70
C VAL A 460 -11.69 9.87 4.93
N GLU A 461 -11.28 9.49 6.13
CA GLU A 461 -11.61 10.20 7.37
C GLU A 461 -10.99 11.61 7.38
N THR A 462 -9.71 11.71 7.05
CA THR A 462 -9.00 12.99 6.96
C THR A 462 -9.64 13.89 5.90
N ALA A 463 -9.98 13.35 4.73
CA ALA A 463 -10.61 14.11 3.66
C ALA A 463 -12.05 14.56 4.03
N ALA A 464 -12.82 13.70 4.70
CA ALA A 464 -14.16 14.03 5.18
C ALA A 464 -14.13 15.15 6.22
N LYS A 465 -13.16 15.12 7.14
CA LYS A 465 -12.91 16.21 8.11
C LYS A 465 -12.55 17.52 7.41
N ALA A 466 -11.72 17.49 6.36
CA ALA A 466 -11.37 18.68 5.61
C ALA A 466 -12.59 19.36 4.97
N ILE A 467 -13.52 18.58 4.42
CA ILE A 467 -14.80 19.10 3.89
C ILE A 467 -15.65 19.67 5.02
N PHE A 468 -15.77 18.94 6.13
CA PHE A 468 -16.54 19.37 7.27
C PHE A 468 -16.06 20.72 7.82
N TYR A 469 -14.75 20.92 8.00
CA TYR A 469 -14.16 22.17 8.52
C TYR A 469 -13.91 23.25 7.46
N GLN A 470 -14.28 23.01 6.19
CA GLN A 470 -14.06 23.99 5.12
C GLN A 470 -14.65 25.38 5.43
N PRO A 471 -15.90 25.52 5.93
CA PRO A 471 -16.45 26.82 6.28
C PRO A 471 -15.64 27.55 7.38
N LEU A 472 -15.09 26.81 8.35
CA LEU A 472 -14.22 27.35 9.38
C LEU A 472 -12.90 27.85 8.79
N HIS A 473 -12.30 27.08 7.87
CA HIS A 473 -11.06 27.46 7.19
C HIS A 473 -11.25 28.69 6.30
N GLU A 474 -12.39 28.80 5.62
CA GLU A 474 -12.75 29.97 4.81
C GLU A 474 -12.95 31.20 5.68
N ALA A 475 -13.66 31.07 6.81
CA ALA A 475 -13.84 32.16 7.76
C ALA A 475 -12.50 32.65 8.33
N TYR A 476 -11.59 31.73 8.69
CA TYR A 476 -10.25 32.10 9.13
C TYR A 476 -9.40 32.72 8.01
N SER A 477 -9.49 32.18 6.79
CA SER A 477 -8.79 32.74 5.63
C SER A 477 -9.22 34.18 5.35
N ALA A 478 -10.49 34.52 5.59
CA ALA A 478 -10.99 35.89 5.47
C ALA A 478 -10.37 36.84 6.52
N VAL A 479 -10.10 36.38 7.75
CA VAL A 479 -9.36 37.15 8.77
C VAL A 479 -7.94 37.46 8.28
N MET A 480 -7.31 36.49 7.61
CA MET A 480 -5.94 36.56 7.11
C MET A 480 -5.84 37.00 5.64
N ASP A 481 -6.82 37.76 5.18
CA ASP A 481 -6.93 38.20 3.80
C ASP A 481 -5.72 39.04 3.35
N SER A 482 -5.18 38.68 2.19
CA SER A 482 -3.96 39.27 1.66
C SER A 482 -4.07 40.78 1.43
N GLN A 483 -5.26 41.29 1.05
CA GLN A 483 -5.47 42.71 0.82
C GLN A 483 -5.35 43.50 2.13
N ILE A 484 -6.00 43.04 3.21
CA ILE A 484 -5.85 43.67 4.54
C ILE A 484 -4.38 43.66 4.97
N LEU A 485 -3.69 42.54 4.84
CA LEU A 485 -2.28 42.45 5.26
C LEU A 485 -1.39 43.42 4.48
N GLN A 486 -1.62 43.60 3.18
CA GLN A 486 -0.93 44.60 2.35
C GLN A 486 -1.28 46.04 2.74
N GLU A 487 -2.53 46.33 3.08
CA GLU A 487 -2.95 47.64 3.59
C GLU A 487 -2.25 47.97 4.91
N VAL A 488 -2.10 46.99 5.81
CA VAL A 488 -1.36 47.16 7.07
C VAL A 488 0.12 47.38 6.83
N GLU A 489 0.74 46.64 5.91
CA GLU A 489 2.15 46.85 5.57
C GLU A 489 2.38 48.24 4.95
N THR A 490 1.48 48.67 4.06
CA THR A 490 1.51 50.01 3.47
C THR A 490 1.40 51.07 4.56
N PHE A 491 0.46 50.90 5.48
CA PHE A 491 0.26 51.77 6.64
C PHE A 491 1.53 51.87 7.49
N ARG A 492 2.18 50.75 7.83
CA ARG A 492 3.43 50.75 8.63
C ARG A 492 4.56 51.48 7.91
N ASN A 493 4.71 51.30 6.61
CA ASN A 493 5.74 51.99 5.82
C ASN A 493 5.51 53.51 5.71
N THR A 494 4.27 53.97 5.89
CA THR A 494 3.84 55.36 5.69
C THR A 494 3.21 55.98 6.94
N LEU A 495 3.52 55.43 8.12
CA LEU A 495 3.01 55.79 9.46
C LEU A 495 2.76 57.30 9.73
N PRO A 496 3.53 58.27 9.18
CA PRO A 496 3.26 59.71 9.34
C PRO A 496 2.12 60.29 8.46
N LEU A 497 1.72 59.60 7.39
CA LEU A 497 0.80 60.09 6.34
C LEU A 497 -0.66 59.66 6.56
N TYR A 498 -0.90 58.62 7.37
CA TYR A 498 -2.24 58.08 7.62
C TYR A 498 -2.89 58.71 8.86
N SER A 499 -4.22 58.90 8.81
CA SER A 499 -4.99 59.38 9.96
C SER A 499 -5.30 58.24 10.94
N LEU A 500 -5.61 58.60 12.19
CA LEU A 500 -6.11 57.65 13.19
C LEU A 500 -7.40 56.96 12.72
N ASP A 501 -8.20 57.63 11.88
CA ASP A 501 -9.46 57.10 11.37
C ASP A 501 -9.24 55.89 10.45
N THR A 502 -8.19 55.89 9.61
CA THR A 502 -7.87 54.73 8.74
C THR A 502 -7.49 53.50 9.55
N VAL A 503 -6.76 53.65 10.65
CA VAL A 503 -6.40 52.52 11.53
C VAL A 503 -7.63 51.96 12.22
N VAL A 504 -8.56 52.83 12.63
CA VAL A 504 -9.84 52.42 13.22
C VAL A 504 -10.67 51.65 12.19
N GLU A 505 -10.68 52.07 10.93
CA GLU A 505 -11.39 51.37 9.85
C GLU A 505 -10.80 49.97 9.59
N ILE A 506 -9.49 49.86 9.42
CA ILE A 506 -8.81 48.56 9.24
C ILE A 506 -9.05 47.64 10.44
N ALA A 507 -8.96 48.17 11.67
CA ALA A 507 -9.24 47.40 12.87
C ALA A 507 -10.67 46.86 12.89
N HIS A 508 -11.69 47.69 12.58
CA HIS A 508 -13.08 47.23 12.51
C HIS A 508 -13.30 46.17 11.42
N GLN A 509 -12.62 46.26 10.28
CA GLN A 509 -12.71 45.23 9.25
C GLN A 509 -12.19 43.88 9.75
N ILE A 510 -11.03 43.87 10.42
CA ILE A 510 -10.45 42.66 11.03
C ILE A 510 -11.36 42.11 12.13
N GLU A 511 -11.87 42.98 13.01
CA GLU A 511 -12.78 42.62 14.10
C GLU A 511 -14.05 41.93 13.57
N ASN A 512 -14.67 42.49 12.53
CA ASN A 512 -15.86 41.91 11.92
C ASN A 512 -15.59 40.53 11.31
N ARG A 513 -14.45 40.35 10.63
CA ARG A 513 -14.08 39.04 10.06
C ARG A 513 -13.75 38.02 11.14
N TYR A 514 -13.12 38.46 12.22
CA TYR A 514 -12.83 37.59 13.37
C TYR A 514 -14.11 37.17 14.11
N LEU A 515 -15.12 38.03 14.22
CA LEU A 515 -16.44 37.66 14.73
C LEU A 515 -17.12 36.58 13.88
N LEU A 516 -17.01 36.67 12.55
CA LEU A 516 -17.54 35.63 11.65
C LEU A 516 -16.80 34.30 11.88
N PHE A 517 -15.48 34.33 12.03
CA PHE A 517 -14.68 33.15 12.39
C PHE A 517 -15.11 32.54 13.73
N LEU A 518 -15.27 33.33 14.79
CA LEU A 518 -15.78 32.84 16.08
C LEU A 518 -17.22 32.31 15.99
N SER A 519 -18.03 32.87 15.10
CA SER A 519 -19.39 32.38 14.87
C SER A 519 -19.38 31.01 14.17
N SER A 520 -18.45 30.80 13.22
CA SER A 520 -18.22 29.47 12.64
C SER A 520 -17.75 28.47 13.68
N VAL A 521 -16.84 28.84 14.59
CA VAL A 521 -16.40 27.96 15.71
C VAL A 521 -17.60 27.49 16.54
N LYS A 522 -18.53 28.38 16.90
CA LYS A 522 -19.75 28.02 17.65
C LYS A 522 -20.60 26.96 16.95
N GLN A 523 -20.73 27.08 15.63
CA GLN A 523 -21.55 26.17 14.85
C GLN A 523 -20.97 24.74 14.85
N PHE A 524 -19.65 24.59 14.85
CA PHE A 524 -18.99 23.29 14.77
C PHE A 524 -18.91 22.55 16.10
N GLU A 525 -18.80 23.26 17.21
CA GLU A 525 -18.67 22.65 18.54
C GLU A 525 -20.02 22.57 19.29
N GLU A 526 -21.14 22.94 18.65
CA GLU A 526 -22.46 23.06 19.29
C GLU A 526 -22.43 23.86 20.61
N MET A 527 -21.50 24.81 20.69
CA MET A 527 -21.18 25.55 21.91
C MET A 527 -22.13 26.74 22.11
N ASP A 528 -22.99 26.67 23.12
CA ASP A 528 -23.76 27.83 23.63
C ASP A 528 -22.89 28.68 24.57
N VAL A 529 -21.83 29.27 24.01
CA VAL A 529 -20.79 29.93 24.81
C VAL A 529 -20.65 31.39 24.38
N ASP A 530 -20.55 32.32 25.34
CA ASP A 530 -20.39 33.74 25.02
C ASP A 530 -18.98 34.02 24.47
N HIS A 531 -18.90 34.52 23.24
CA HIS A 531 -17.61 34.89 22.63
C HIS A 531 -17.14 36.30 23.02
N ALA A 532 -17.97 37.09 23.72
CA ALA A 532 -17.64 38.47 24.09
C ALA A 532 -16.32 38.60 24.87
N PRO A 533 -15.96 37.73 25.83
CA PRO A 533 -14.68 37.83 26.54
C PRO A 533 -13.46 37.66 25.61
N LEU A 534 -13.51 36.69 24.69
CA LEU A 534 -12.43 36.45 23.73
C LEU A 534 -12.39 37.57 22.68
N PHE A 535 -13.55 38.01 22.20
CA PHE A 535 -13.63 39.11 21.25
C PHE A 535 -13.08 40.42 21.85
N ASN A 536 -13.44 40.75 23.10
CA ASN A 536 -12.89 41.90 23.83
C ASN A 536 -11.36 41.81 23.99
N THR A 537 -10.84 40.60 24.20
CA THR A 537 -9.38 40.37 24.26
C THR A 537 -8.74 40.74 22.93
N ILE A 538 -9.28 40.23 21.82
CA ILE A 538 -8.76 40.49 20.47
C ILE A 538 -8.93 41.95 20.05
N GLN A 539 -10.02 42.63 20.42
CA GLN A 539 -10.18 44.08 20.19
C GLN A 539 -9.08 44.90 20.85
N ASN A 540 -8.61 44.47 22.03
CA ASN A 540 -7.49 45.11 22.72
C ASN A 540 -6.13 44.82 22.05
N GLU A 541 -6.03 43.76 21.24
CA GLU A 541 -4.79 43.31 20.60
C GLU A 541 -4.62 43.80 19.16
N ILE A 542 -5.71 43.93 18.40
CA ILE A 542 -5.66 44.31 16.97
C ILE A 542 -4.97 45.65 16.77
N LYS A 543 -5.36 46.70 17.50
CA LYS A 543 -4.75 48.03 17.34
C LYS A 543 -3.25 47.99 17.68
N PRO A 544 -2.80 47.47 18.83
CA PRO A 544 -1.39 47.22 19.08
C PRO A 544 -0.69 46.45 17.96
N LEU A 545 -1.31 45.42 17.39
CA LEU A 545 -0.75 44.63 16.29
C LEU A 545 -0.54 45.48 15.04
N LEU A 546 -1.51 46.29 14.64
CA LEU A 546 -1.38 47.20 13.50
C LEU A 546 -0.20 48.18 13.67
N PHE A 547 -0.03 48.71 14.88
CA PHE A 547 1.04 49.64 15.23
C PHE A 547 2.37 48.97 15.63
N PHE A 548 2.46 47.64 15.67
CA PHE A 548 3.62 46.90 16.19
C PHE A 548 4.82 46.96 15.24
N ASP A 549 5.42 48.15 15.15
CA ASP A 549 6.58 48.48 14.33
C ASP A 549 7.63 49.23 15.17
N GLU A 550 8.90 49.13 14.78
CA GLU A 550 10.03 49.78 15.45
C GLU A 550 9.79 51.29 15.62
N GLY A 551 9.34 51.98 14.57
CA GLY A 551 9.18 53.43 14.58
C GLY A 551 8.14 53.88 15.61
N TRP A 552 7.01 53.16 15.66
CA TRP A 552 5.95 53.46 16.61
C TRP A 552 6.34 53.11 18.05
N ILE A 553 6.96 51.95 18.27
CA ILE A 553 7.39 51.51 19.61
C ILE A 553 8.44 52.47 20.18
N ALA A 554 9.43 52.88 19.37
CA ALA A 554 10.47 53.83 19.76
C ALA A 554 9.88 55.17 20.22
N LYS A 555 8.94 55.71 19.43
CA LYS A 555 8.32 57.01 19.63
C LYS A 555 7.33 57.00 20.80
N THR A 556 6.55 55.94 20.95
CA THR A 556 5.48 55.84 21.94
C THR A 556 6.02 55.63 23.35
N PHE A 557 7.09 54.85 23.51
CA PHE A 557 7.61 54.47 24.83
C PHE A 557 8.94 55.14 25.22
N HIS A 558 9.42 56.11 24.42
CA HIS A 558 10.66 56.85 24.67
C HIS A 558 11.87 55.95 25.01
N LEU A 559 12.01 54.84 24.28
CA LEU A 559 12.99 53.76 24.55
C LEU A 559 14.44 54.11 24.21
N MET A 560 14.70 55.33 23.75
CA MET A 560 16.03 55.86 23.43
C MET A 560 16.88 56.15 24.68
N LYS A 561 16.32 56.00 25.91
CA LYS A 561 17.07 56.13 27.16
C LYS A 561 18.14 55.02 27.27
N PRO A 562 19.37 55.30 27.75
CA PRO A 562 20.48 54.33 27.77
C PRO A 562 20.14 52.99 28.43
N ARG A 563 19.35 53.01 29.51
CA ARG A 563 18.94 51.82 30.26
C ARG A 563 18.03 50.85 29.50
N PHE A 564 17.39 51.25 28.40
CA PHE A 564 16.45 50.42 27.62
C PHE A 564 17.01 50.02 26.25
N ARG A 565 18.19 50.55 25.89
CA ARG A 565 18.75 50.48 24.53
C ARG A 565 19.02 49.06 24.04
N ALA A 566 19.49 48.17 24.92
CA ALA A 566 19.86 46.81 24.54
C ALA A 566 18.64 45.96 24.14
N GLY A 567 17.60 45.95 24.98
CA GLY A 567 16.34 45.25 24.69
C GLY A 567 15.62 45.83 23.47
N PHE A 568 15.60 47.16 23.33
CA PHE A 568 15.03 47.79 22.14
C PHE A 568 15.82 47.48 20.86
N LYS A 569 17.17 47.44 20.91
CA LYS A 569 17.99 47.07 19.75
C LYS A 569 17.70 45.63 19.30
N PHE A 570 17.51 44.70 20.24
CA PHE A 570 17.16 43.32 19.94
C PHE A 570 15.74 43.20 19.36
N LEU A 571 14.77 43.92 19.91
CA LEU A 571 13.44 43.99 19.32
C LEU A 571 13.47 44.58 17.90
N SER A 572 14.20 45.67 17.71
CA SER A 572 14.37 46.34 16.43
C SER A 572 14.98 45.41 15.37
N SER A 573 15.98 44.59 15.71
CA SER A 573 16.53 43.63 14.73
C SER A 573 15.47 42.63 14.27
N LEU A 574 14.66 42.10 15.18
CA LEU A 574 13.60 41.14 14.83
C LEU A 574 12.48 41.77 13.99
N LEU A 575 12.08 43.01 14.32
CA LEU A 575 11.03 43.71 13.57
C LEU A 575 11.50 44.11 12.15
N LYS A 576 12.79 44.41 11.96
CA LYS A 576 13.36 44.72 10.64
C LYS A 576 13.43 43.52 9.70
N GLU A 577 13.66 42.33 10.24
CA GLU A 577 13.72 41.10 9.44
C GLU A 577 12.36 40.72 8.84
N LYS A 578 11.25 41.26 9.36
CA LYS A 578 9.84 41.03 8.95
C LYS A 578 9.35 39.57 8.99
N ASN A 579 10.23 38.58 9.04
CA ASN A 579 9.91 37.15 9.08
C ASN A 579 9.02 36.72 10.26
N TRP A 580 8.91 37.56 11.29
CA TRP A 580 8.12 37.30 12.49
C TRP A 580 6.66 37.71 12.38
N TYR A 581 6.29 38.57 11.42
CA TYR A 581 4.92 39.03 11.30
C TYR A 581 3.93 37.90 11.00
N PRO A 582 4.17 36.98 10.03
CA PRO A 582 3.27 35.85 9.79
C PRO A 582 2.94 35.07 11.07
N VAL A 583 3.97 34.67 11.82
CA VAL A 583 3.80 33.94 13.09
C VAL A 583 3.03 34.75 14.12
N LEU A 584 3.36 36.04 14.28
CA LEU A 584 2.69 36.90 15.26
C LEU A 584 1.21 37.12 14.92
N TRP A 585 0.88 37.34 13.65
CA TRP A 585 -0.50 37.50 13.19
C TRP A 585 -1.33 36.24 13.49
N HIS A 586 -0.83 35.07 13.10
CA HIS A 586 -1.51 33.81 13.37
C HIS A 586 -1.61 33.52 14.88
N TRP A 587 -0.58 33.86 15.66
CA TRP A 587 -0.60 33.71 17.11
C TRP A 587 -1.70 34.58 17.73
N VAL A 588 -1.78 35.88 17.42
CA VAL A 588 -2.81 36.77 17.97
C VAL A 588 -4.22 36.20 17.77
N PHE A 589 -4.55 35.75 16.56
CA PHE A 589 -5.92 35.27 16.29
C PHE A 589 -6.22 33.85 16.77
N LEU A 590 -5.23 33.04 17.14
CA LEU A 590 -5.45 31.63 17.51
C LEU A 590 -5.13 31.32 18.98
N HIS A 591 -4.27 32.09 19.63
CA HIS A 591 -3.62 31.69 20.88
C HIS A 591 -4.58 31.41 22.05
N ASP A 592 -5.69 32.12 22.11
CA ASP A 592 -6.64 32.08 23.23
C ASP A 592 -8.00 31.46 22.85
N LEU A 593 -8.09 30.72 21.74
CA LEU A 593 -9.33 30.06 21.33
C LEU A 593 -9.94 29.21 22.46
N GLY A 594 -9.13 28.39 23.14
CA GLY A 594 -9.57 27.55 24.26
C GLY A 594 -10.22 28.33 25.42
N LYS A 595 -10.00 29.65 25.53
CA LYS A 595 -10.67 30.51 26.52
C LYS A 595 -12.17 30.67 26.29
N LEU A 596 -12.69 30.20 25.16
CA LEU A 596 -14.13 30.10 24.96
C LEU A 596 -14.75 29.25 26.08
N ILE A 597 -14.20 28.08 26.42
CA ILE A 597 -14.77 27.20 27.47
C ILE A 597 -13.88 26.96 28.68
N GLU A 598 -12.57 27.21 28.58
CA GLU A 598 -11.65 26.94 29.67
C GLU A 598 -10.95 28.22 30.12
N THR A 599 -11.17 28.58 31.38
CA THR A 599 -10.63 29.81 31.99
C THR A 599 -9.23 29.63 32.57
N GLU A 600 -8.82 28.39 32.86
CA GLU A 600 -7.49 28.08 33.34
C GLU A 600 -6.46 28.17 32.21
N GLU A 601 -5.46 29.06 32.35
CA GLU A 601 -4.46 29.38 31.32
C GLU A 601 -3.79 28.14 30.70
N GLU A 602 -3.32 27.19 31.51
CA GLU A 602 -2.60 26.02 31.00
C GLU A 602 -3.52 25.06 30.24
N LYS A 603 -4.72 24.79 30.75
CA LYS A 603 -5.69 23.93 30.06
C LYS A 603 -6.25 24.58 28.81
N SER A 604 -6.47 25.89 28.84
CA SER A 604 -6.90 26.67 27.68
C SER A 604 -5.90 26.57 26.53
N THR A 605 -4.59 26.65 26.80
CA THR A 605 -3.56 26.46 25.74
C THR A 605 -3.57 25.06 25.15
N LEU A 606 -3.77 24.02 25.97
CA LEU A 606 -3.86 22.64 25.50
C LEU A 606 -5.09 22.44 24.63
N LEU A 607 -6.23 22.99 25.06
CA LEU A 607 -7.47 22.93 24.31
C LEU A 607 -7.36 23.64 22.95
N THR A 608 -6.77 24.85 22.92
CA THR A 608 -6.46 25.55 21.65
C THR A 608 -5.67 24.65 20.71
N LEU A 609 -4.61 24.00 21.18
CA LEU A 609 -3.78 23.14 20.33
C LEU A 609 -4.52 21.90 19.85
N SER A 610 -5.34 21.29 20.72
CA SER A 610 -6.21 20.16 20.38
C SER A 610 -7.17 20.54 19.25
N TRP A 611 -7.82 21.71 19.35
CA TRP A 611 -8.72 22.21 18.32
C TRP A 611 -8.01 22.51 17.00
N LEU A 612 -6.81 23.11 17.02
CA LEU A 612 -6.06 23.34 15.78
C LEU A 612 -5.72 22.03 15.06
N GLU A 613 -5.49 20.95 15.80
CA GLU A 613 -5.24 19.61 15.25
C GLU A 613 -6.53 18.96 14.74
N GLU A 614 -7.58 18.93 15.56
CA GLU A 614 -8.88 18.35 15.22
C GLU A 614 -9.51 19.02 14.00
N TRP A 615 -9.48 20.35 13.96
CA TRP A 615 -10.00 21.15 12.86
C TRP A 615 -9.06 21.16 11.64
N GLN A 616 -7.95 20.42 11.65
CA GLN A 616 -6.97 20.36 10.55
C GLN A 616 -6.48 21.74 10.09
N MET A 617 -6.27 22.66 11.03
CA MET A 617 -5.86 24.03 10.73
C MET A 617 -4.49 24.11 10.06
N GLU A 618 -3.65 23.07 10.17
CA GLU A 618 -2.34 23.04 9.52
C GLU A 618 -2.42 23.27 8.01
N ASN A 619 -3.32 22.59 7.29
CA ASN A 619 -3.44 22.75 5.84
C ASN A 619 -3.89 24.16 5.45
N CYS A 620 -4.80 24.73 6.23
CA CYS A 620 -5.23 26.12 6.07
C CYS A 620 -4.06 27.09 6.31
N LEU A 621 -3.29 26.89 7.39
CA LEU A 621 -2.12 27.70 7.74
C LEU A 621 -1.02 27.59 6.68
N LYS A 622 -0.74 26.40 6.14
CA LYS A 622 0.26 26.22 5.06
C LYS A 622 -0.06 27.11 3.86
N ARG A 623 -1.32 27.07 3.41
CA ARG A 623 -1.80 27.91 2.30
C ARG A 623 -1.68 29.40 2.61
N LEU A 624 -2.09 29.83 3.81
CA LEU A 624 -2.06 31.24 4.21
C LEU A 624 -0.62 31.77 4.37
N LEU A 625 0.27 30.99 4.97
CA LEU A 625 1.68 31.35 5.13
C LEU A 625 2.38 31.51 3.77
N ASN A 626 2.09 30.65 2.80
CA ASN A 626 2.59 30.79 1.43
C ASN A 626 2.10 32.08 0.76
N VAL A 627 0.81 32.42 0.91
CA VAL A 627 0.26 33.69 0.40
C VAL A 627 0.92 34.90 1.10
N GLN A 628 1.33 34.76 2.36
CA GLN A 628 2.08 35.77 3.10
C GLN A 628 3.58 35.83 2.74
N GLY A 629 4.05 35.00 1.81
CA GLY A 629 5.43 35.01 1.31
C GLY A 629 6.41 34.18 2.14
N VAL A 630 5.94 33.28 3.01
CA VAL A 630 6.80 32.28 3.66
C VAL A 630 7.19 31.23 2.61
N GLU A 631 8.48 30.91 2.52
CA GLU A 631 8.97 29.88 1.60
C GLU A 631 8.48 28.49 2.00
N ASP A 632 8.11 27.63 1.03
CA ASP A 632 7.63 26.26 1.26
C ASP A 632 8.52 25.46 2.22
N SER A 633 9.85 25.63 2.12
CA SER A 633 10.83 24.95 2.99
C SER A 633 10.75 25.34 4.47
N GLN A 634 10.12 26.48 4.79
CA GLN A 634 10.03 27.07 6.13
C GLN A 634 8.63 26.97 6.73
N VAL A 635 7.60 26.66 5.94
CA VAL A 635 6.20 26.66 6.38
C VAL A 635 5.97 25.72 7.56
N ASP A 636 6.43 24.46 7.47
CA ASP A 636 6.22 23.47 8.53
C ASP A 636 6.92 23.88 9.83
N ASP A 637 8.13 24.42 9.74
CA ASP A 637 8.86 24.94 10.91
C ASP A 637 8.17 26.17 11.51
N THR A 638 7.53 26.99 10.68
CA THR A 638 6.75 28.17 11.10
C THR A 638 5.48 27.77 11.84
N ILE A 639 4.76 26.75 11.37
CA ILE A 639 3.58 26.19 12.06
C ILE A 639 3.98 25.54 13.38
N ARG A 640 5.09 24.79 13.41
CA ARG A 640 5.63 24.21 14.67
C ARG A 640 5.98 25.30 15.68
N LEU A 641 6.59 26.40 15.22
CA LEU A 641 6.90 27.54 16.07
C LEU A 641 5.61 28.20 16.60
N LEU A 642 4.61 28.43 15.75
CA LEU A 642 3.31 28.95 16.18
C LEU A 642 2.69 28.10 17.31
N LYS A 643 2.63 26.78 17.13
CA LYS A 643 2.12 25.84 18.16
C LYS A 643 2.93 25.92 19.45
N LEU A 644 4.26 26.02 19.34
CA LEU A 644 5.16 26.20 20.49
C LEU A 644 4.86 27.48 21.26
N LEU A 645 4.62 28.59 20.55
CA LEU A 645 4.34 29.89 21.13
C LEU A 645 2.96 29.93 21.81
N ILE A 646 1.96 29.23 21.27
CA ILE A 646 0.66 29.05 21.92
C ILE A 646 0.84 28.25 23.22
N ARG A 647 1.55 27.11 23.16
CA ARG A 647 1.79 26.24 24.33
C ARG A 647 2.44 26.99 25.49
N HIS A 648 3.42 27.84 25.17
CA HIS A 648 4.27 28.52 26.15
C HIS A 648 3.99 30.01 26.26
N GLN A 649 2.79 30.48 25.90
CA GLN A 649 2.46 31.91 25.89
C GLN A 649 2.53 32.61 27.26
N TYR A 650 2.41 31.84 28.34
CA TYR A 650 2.53 32.29 29.73
C TYR A 650 3.91 31.98 30.33
N TRP A 651 4.95 31.82 29.51
CA TRP A 651 6.28 31.42 29.98
C TRP A 651 6.96 32.41 30.93
N PHE A 652 6.55 33.69 30.96
CA PHE A 652 7.22 34.73 31.76
C PHE A 652 6.29 35.39 32.79
N ASP A 653 6.57 35.16 34.07
CA ASP A 653 5.93 35.86 35.20
C ASP A 653 6.90 36.86 35.87
N PRO A 654 6.60 38.18 35.89
CA PRO A 654 7.44 39.18 36.54
C PRO A 654 7.54 39.03 38.07
N GLU A 655 6.58 38.41 38.76
CA GLU A 655 6.48 38.43 40.24
C GLU A 655 7.41 37.44 40.97
N VAL A 656 8.01 36.46 40.30
CA VAL A 656 8.80 35.37 40.93
C VAL A 656 10.31 35.70 41.02
N LYS A 657 10.89 36.00 42.21
CA LYS A 657 12.30 36.47 42.34
C LYS A 657 13.42 35.40 42.40
N ARG A 658 14.60 35.80 41.87
CA ARG A 658 16.00 35.31 42.03
C ARG A 658 16.50 33.99 41.40
N LYS A 659 15.68 32.96 41.13
CA LYS A 659 16.10 31.75 40.34
C LYS A 659 15.56 31.74 38.89
N LYS A 660 15.29 32.93 38.35
CA LYS A 660 14.46 33.21 37.16
C LYS A 660 14.88 32.42 35.88
N PRO A 661 16.09 32.54 35.32
CA PRO A 661 16.35 31.98 33.98
C PRO A 661 16.46 30.46 33.93
N TYR A 662 17.10 29.84 34.92
CA TYR A 662 17.23 28.38 35.00
C TYR A 662 15.87 27.69 35.14
N LEU A 663 15.02 28.14 36.08
CA LEU A 663 13.73 27.50 36.32
C LEU A 663 12.78 27.63 35.14
N LEU A 664 12.76 28.79 34.49
CA LEU A 664 11.94 29.03 33.31
C LEU A 664 12.39 28.12 32.14
N LEU A 665 13.69 28.04 31.85
CA LEU A 665 14.18 27.17 30.78
C LEU A 665 13.99 25.70 31.11
N LYS A 666 14.20 25.31 32.38
CA LYS A 666 13.94 23.94 32.83
C LYS A 666 12.47 23.57 32.64
N LYS A 667 11.52 24.47 32.93
CA LYS A 667 10.08 24.24 32.69
C LYS A 667 9.79 24.06 31.19
N LEU A 668 10.38 24.89 30.33
CA LEU A 668 10.25 24.75 28.88
C LEU A 668 10.81 23.41 28.39
N LEU A 669 12.00 23.02 28.83
CA LEU A 669 12.64 21.75 28.46
C LEU A 669 11.91 20.51 29.01
N GLN A 670 11.00 20.64 29.96
CA GLN A 670 10.14 19.55 30.42
C GLN A 670 8.99 19.25 29.44
N SER A 671 8.66 20.18 28.53
CA SER A 671 7.64 19.99 27.50
C SER A 671 8.21 19.20 26.32
N VAL A 672 7.51 18.14 25.94
CA VAL A 672 7.87 17.27 24.80
C VAL A 672 7.89 18.07 23.49
N GLU A 673 6.96 19.01 23.35
CA GLU A 673 6.84 19.90 22.19
C GLU A 673 8.07 20.80 22.04
N PHE A 674 8.56 21.35 23.16
CA PHE A 674 9.79 22.15 23.18
C PHE A 674 11.01 21.28 22.84
N GLN A 675 11.08 20.06 23.37
CA GLN A 675 12.17 19.13 23.06
C GLN A 675 12.21 18.73 21.58
N HIS A 676 11.05 18.39 21.00
CA HIS A 676 10.92 18.05 19.58
C HIS A 676 11.28 19.24 18.68
N PHE A 677 10.82 20.46 19.01
CA PHE A 677 11.17 21.66 18.24
C PHE A 677 12.68 21.92 18.21
N LEU A 678 13.36 21.65 19.32
CA LEU A 678 14.82 21.77 19.45
C LEU A 678 15.61 20.63 18.81
N LYS A 679 14.94 19.59 18.27
CA LYS A 679 15.59 18.41 17.67
C LYS A 679 16.61 17.76 18.62
N ILE A 680 16.21 17.62 19.88
CA ILE A 680 17.06 17.03 20.92
C ILE A 680 17.37 15.58 20.54
N HIS A 681 18.64 15.22 20.59
CA HIS A 681 19.10 13.86 20.35
C HIS A 681 20.27 13.51 21.28
N GLU A 682 20.43 12.22 21.52
CA GLU A 682 21.53 11.68 22.32
C GLU A 682 22.66 11.21 21.39
N PHE A 683 23.89 11.62 21.71
CA PHE A 683 25.10 11.12 21.06
C PHE A 683 26.20 10.98 22.11
N ASP A 684 26.75 9.77 22.23
CA ASP A 684 27.79 9.39 23.21
C ASP A 684 27.40 9.70 24.68
N GLY A 685 26.14 9.42 25.03
CA GLY A 685 25.60 9.68 26.37
C GLY A 685 25.37 11.17 26.69
N ILE A 686 25.50 12.06 25.71
CA ILE A 686 25.30 13.51 25.87
C ILE A 686 24.05 13.94 25.08
N LEU A 687 23.20 14.76 25.71
CA LEU A 687 22.04 15.36 25.06
C LEU A 687 22.40 16.68 24.38
N TRP A 688 22.23 16.70 23.06
CA TRP A 688 22.47 17.85 22.19
C TRP A 688 21.16 18.46 21.70
N PHE A 689 21.17 19.76 21.41
CA PHE A 689 20.04 20.45 20.78
C PHE A 689 20.49 21.28 19.58
N ASN A 690 19.59 21.52 18.62
CA ASN A 690 19.89 22.33 17.45
C ASN A 690 19.92 23.83 17.79
N LYS A 691 21.02 24.50 17.42
CA LYS A 691 21.26 25.92 17.69
C LYS A 691 20.21 26.82 17.04
N GLU A 692 19.96 26.64 15.75
CA GLU A 692 19.06 27.51 14.97
C GLU A 692 17.61 27.41 15.49
N SER A 693 17.15 26.20 15.81
CA SER A 693 15.86 25.97 16.47
C SER A 693 15.79 26.66 17.83
N PHE A 694 16.84 26.60 18.64
CA PHE A 694 16.86 27.27 19.94
C PHE A 694 16.79 28.79 19.79
N GLU A 695 17.59 29.37 18.90
CA GLU A 695 17.57 30.81 18.62
C GLU A 695 16.17 31.28 18.17
N LYS A 696 15.55 30.56 17.23
CA LYS A 696 14.17 30.84 16.78
C LYS A 696 13.14 30.73 17.91
N ALA A 697 13.21 29.69 18.75
CA ALA A 697 12.30 29.55 19.89
C ALA A 697 12.42 30.75 20.85
N LEU A 698 13.64 31.17 21.16
CA LEU A 698 13.89 32.31 22.05
C LEU A 698 13.39 33.64 21.48
N GLU A 699 13.56 33.84 20.18
CA GLU A 699 13.10 35.04 19.48
C GLU A 699 11.57 35.11 19.43
N GLY A 700 10.90 33.99 19.14
CA GLY A 700 9.44 33.92 19.18
C GLY A 700 8.88 34.19 20.59
N LEU A 701 9.44 33.55 21.63
CA LEU A 701 9.04 33.75 23.03
C LEU A 701 9.25 35.21 23.46
N PHE A 702 10.32 35.85 22.99
CA PHE A 702 10.58 37.27 23.22
C PHE A 702 9.52 38.14 22.56
N ILE A 703 9.21 37.91 21.26
CA ILE A 703 8.25 38.72 20.50
C ILE A 703 6.86 38.65 21.10
N ILE A 704 6.32 37.46 21.36
CA ILE A 704 4.95 37.33 21.92
C ILE A 704 4.87 38.02 23.28
N ARG A 705 5.94 37.93 24.09
CA ARG A 705 5.93 38.55 25.42
C ARG A 705 6.02 40.06 25.34
N VAL A 706 6.86 40.59 24.46
CA VAL A 706 6.92 42.04 24.22
C VAL A 706 5.59 42.55 23.68
N PHE A 707 4.94 41.82 22.77
CA PHE A 707 3.63 42.15 22.25
C PHE A 707 2.57 42.24 23.36
N GLN A 708 2.46 41.23 24.22
CA GLN A 708 1.57 41.27 25.39
C GLN A 708 1.83 42.48 26.31
N ILE A 709 3.10 42.87 26.51
CA ILE A 709 3.46 44.05 27.29
C ILE A 709 3.01 45.33 26.57
N VAL A 710 3.13 45.42 25.24
CA VAL A 710 2.63 46.54 24.44
C VAL A 710 1.11 46.64 24.55
N VAL A 711 0.38 45.54 24.42
CA VAL A 711 -1.09 45.50 24.56
C VAL A 711 -1.53 46.04 25.92
N LYS A 712 -0.90 45.57 27.01
CA LYS A 712 -1.18 46.05 28.36
C LYS A 712 -0.87 47.54 28.55
N ALA A 713 0.22 48.03 27.96
CA ALA A 713 0.57 49.44 28.06
C ALA A 713 -0.37 50.32 27.23
N TYR A 714 -0.78 49.86 26.04
CA TYR A 714 -1.69 50.57 25.14
C TYR A 714 -3.09 50.73 25.76
N THR A 715 -3.65 49.66 26.33
CA THR A 715 -4.94 49.67 27.03
C THR A 715 -4.94 50.65 28.21
N GLN A 716 -3.91 50.58 29.07
CA GLN A 716 -3.75 51.51 30.20
C GLN A 716 -3.65 52.99 29.77
N VAL A 717 -2.98 53.27 28.65
CA VAL A 717 -2.88 54.64 28.13
C VAL A 717 -4.23 55.16 27.63
N ASN A 718 -5.03 54.30 27.00
CA ASN A 718 -6.36 54.67 26.50
C ASN A 718 -7.36 54.87 27.64
N GLU A 719 -7.38 54.00 28.65
CA GLU A 719 -8.22 54.17 29.85
C GLU A 719 -7.96 55.51 30.55
N VAL A 720 -6.69 55.90 30.68
CA VAL A 720 -6.30 57.20 31.28
C VAL A 720 -6.74 58.38 30.42
N ARG A 721 -6.74 58.24 29.08
CA ARG A 721 -7.22 59.28 28.16
C ARG A 721 -8.73 59.48 28.24
N GLU A 722 -9.49 58.40 28.36
CA GLU A 722 -10.95 58.42 28.52
C GLU A 722 -11.37 59.03 29.86
N GLN A 723 -10.66 58.70 30.95
CA GLN A 723 -11.01 59.17 32.30
C GLN A 723 -10.63 60.64 32.58
N LYS A 724 -9.57 61.18 31.96
CA LYS A 724 -9.02 62.52 32.29
C LYS A 724 -9.17 63.57 31.19
N GLY A 725 -9.68 63.20 30.02
CA GLY A 725 -9.78 64.06 28.84
C GLY A 725 -8.42 64.38 28.19
N PRO A 726 -8.39 64.74 26.89
CA PRO A 726 -7.17 64.82 26.08
C PRO A 726 -6.14 65.86 26.56
N LYS A 727 -6.56 66.87 27.34
CA LYS A 727 -5.69 67.96 27.82
C LYS A 727 -5.05 67.74 29.20
N LYS A 728 -5.48 66.74 29.99
CA LYS A 728 -4.95 66.46 31.36
C LYS A 728 -4.29 65.09 31.53
N ALA A 729 -4.24 64.27 30.48
CA ALA A 729 -3.54 62.99 30.47
C ALA A 729 -1.99 63.13 30.33
N GLY A 730 -1.48 64.33 30.05
CA GLY A 730 -0.05 64.61 29.88
C GLY A 730 0.62 65.01 31.19
N GLY A 731 1.66 64.28 31.59
CA GLY A 731 2.49 64.62 32.74
C GLY A 731 3.02 63.36 33.44
N SER A 732 2.34 62.89 34.49
CA SER A 732 2.90 61.83 35.37
C SER A 732 2.43 60.41 35.07
N SER A 733 1.15 60.19 34.74
CA SER A 733 0.60 58.83 34.57
C SER A 733 1.10 58.15 33.29
N LYS A 734 1.21 58.92 32.19
CA LYS A 734 1.75 58.41 30.93
C LYS A 734 3.23 58.09 31.02
N GLU A 735 4.04 58.98 31.61
CA GLU A 735 5.47 58.73 31.86
C GLU A 735 5.70 57.52 32.78
N SER A 736 4.80 57.28 33.74
CA SER A 736 4.83 56.09 34.59
C SER A 736 4.62 54.79 33.80
N ILE A 737 3.62 54.76 32.91
CA ILE A 737 3.32 53.60 32.05
C ILE A 737 4.47 53.34 31.06
N GLU A 738 5.00 54.38 30.43
CA GLU A 738 6.14 54.26 29.51
C GLU A 738 7.41 53.76 30.22
N SER A 739 7.65 54.24 31.46
CA SER A 739 8.75 53.76 32.30
C SER A 739 8.57 52.31 32.76
N ASP A 740 7.33 51.87 33.03
CA ASP A 740 7.00 50.48 33.37
C ASP A 740 7.18 49.53 32.19
N PHE A 741 6.75 49.93 30.99
CA PHE A 741 7.00 49.21 29.73
C PHE A 741 8.50 48.96 29.54
N GLY A 742 9.31 50.01 29.61
CA GLY A 742 10.75 49.91 29.40
C GLY A 742 11.44 49.00 30.43
N LYS A 743 10.96 48.97 31.69
CA LYS A 743 11.46 48.04 32.71
C LYS A 743 11.15 46.59 32.35
N LYS A 744 9.89 46.28 32.00
CA LYS A 744 9.47 44.92 31.64
C LYS A 744 10.18 44.42 30.38
N LEU A 745 10.35 45.26 29.36
CA LEU A 745 11.14 44.93 28.17
C LEU A 745 12.57 44.48 28.54
N VAL A 746 13.23 45.21 29.43
CA VAL A 746 14.58 44.87 29.90
C VAL A 746 14.59 43.58 30.71
N GLU A 747 13.59 43.33 31.55
CA GLU A 747 13.51 42.08 32.31
C GLU A 747 13.40 40.86 31.41
N VAL A 748 12.53 40.90 30.40
CA VAL A 748 12.38 39.81 29.42
C VAL A 748 13.66 39.65 28.60
N TYR A 749 14.23 40.77 28.10
CA TYR A 749 15.48 40.75 27.35
C TYR A 749 16.62 40.13 28.15
N ASN A 750 16.75 40.45 29.45
CA ASN A 750 17.83 39.92 30.29
C ASN A 750 17.73 38.40 30.45
N VAL A 751 16.53 37.82 30.49
CA VAL A 751 16.34 36.36 30.52
C VAL A 751 16.79 35.74 29.19
N ILE A 752 16.28 36.24 28.07
CA ILE A 752 16.62 35.76 26.73
C ILE A 752 18.11 35.89 26.44
N HIS A 753 18.70 37.04 26.79
CA HIS A 753 20.14 37.28 26.61
C HIS A 753 20.99 36.32 27.43
N ARG A 754 20.59 36.01 28.67
CA ARG A 754 21.29 35.03 29.50
C ARG A 754 21.20 33.62 28.92
N TRP A 755 20.05 33.23 28.36
CA TRP A 755 19.90 31.95 27.66
C TRP A 755 20.74 31.87 26.39
N LYS A 756 20.74 32.93 25.55
CA LYS A 756 21.59 32.98 24.36
C LYS A 756 23.08 32.88 24.70
N LYS A 757 23.54 33.56 25.76
CA LYS A 757 24.92 33.47 26.23
C LYS A 757 25.25 32.05 26.73
N ALA A 758 24.39 31.47 27.56
CA ALA A 758 24.59 30.12 28.09
C ALA A 758 24.54 29.06 26.98
N MET A 759 23.73 29.23 25.94
CA MET A 759 23.70 28.36 24.76
C MET A 759 25.08 28.28 24.10
N ILE A 760 25.72 29.43 23.83
CA ILE A 760 27.03 29.48 23.18
C ILE A 760 28.10 28.84 24.10
N GLU A 761 28.11 29.19 25.38
CA GLU A 761 29.07 28.66 26.36
C GLU A 761 28.87 27.17 26.66
N SER A 762 27.66 26.64 26.45
CA SER A 762 27.35 25.23 26.66
C SER A 762 27.77 24.31 25.50
N GLU A 763 28.22 24.89 24.38
CA GLU A 763 28.46 24.15 23.13
C GLU A 763 27.24 23.32 22.72
N TYR A 764 26.04 23.85 22.95
CA TYR A 764 24.75 23.22 22.61
C TYR A 764 24.44 21.91 23.35
N GLN A 765 25.04 21.70 24.52
CA GLN A 765 24.77 20.55 25.40
C GLN A 765 23.79 20.93 26.51
N ILE A 766 22.71 20.16 26.68
CA ILE A 766 21.62 20.50 27.61
C ILE A 766 22.10 20.58 29.06
N GLU A 767 22.90 19.62 29.50
CA GLU A 767 23.37 19.59 30.89
C GLU A 767 24.29 20.77 31.21
N LYS A 768 25.25 21.07 30.31
CA LYS A 768 26.11 22.25 30.43
C LYS A 768 25.29 23.54 30.42
N LEU A 769 24.31 23.67 29.52
CA LEU A 769 23.40 24.81 29.42
C LEU A 769 22.67 25.07 30.74
N LEU A 770 22.07 24.02 31.31
CA LEU A 770 21.35 24.13 32.58
C LEU A 770 22.29 24.45 33.74
N ASN A 771 23.51 23.92 33.74
CA ASN A 771 24.50 24.19 34.80
C ASN A 771 25.03 25.63 34.75
N LEU A 772 25.21 26.23 33.57
CA LEU A 772 25.60 27.64 33.42
C LEU A 772 24.51 28.63 33.88
N LEU A 773 23.25 28.17 33.96
CA LEU A 773 22.11 29.00 34.37
C LEU A 773 21.78 28.90 35.87
N LYS A 774 22.25 27.84 36.55
CA LYS A 774 22.17 27.69 38.01
C LYS A 774 23.00 28.77 38.70
#